data_AF-A0A8H6CDA4-F1
#
_entry.id   AF-A0A8H6CDA4-F1
#
_cell.length_a   1.000
_cell.length_b   1.000
_cell.length_c   1.000
_cell.angle_alpha   90.00
_cell.angle_beta   90.00
_cell.angle_gamma   90.00
#
_symmetry.space_group_name_H-M   'P 1'
#
loop_
_entity.id
_entity.type
_entity.pdbx_description
1 polymer ?
#
loop_
_entity_poly.entity_id
_entity_poly.type
_entity_poly.pdbx_seq_one_letter_code
_entity_poly.pdbx_strand_id
1 'polypeptide(L)'
;MATTSEANLGFWRDYSRRYLDQRQILATNFWSQWMTAFVAVCLTLTSPYVFKIAKSFLVWLIGLLSWLTKEWNNAHLAKPPSSSSSVAESQTPLMQSQHVDYRTSYRPENDVISNTPDGQQPNGTPISAVESQSDNQRDIAKPVSEEQSPQVVATLPAAESCPDSERRTPSAHGDQGPADILKKSQDSRETVWEFVESLLHGGAKQADSPSTIMIVITTVLFGLFIAQAIAGVFSAKIASDRAGLSSSQHCGIWQFNENAGGEPADRDDLNNYQKEARASQYARTCYNSPDPTDPLSCKVFYNQSIAYSTKTYQPCPFASSELCHDGLYSAISFDTGYIDASVIGINSPTTHKFRRTTSCSPLNMSEPYVLRSPPGTNGTAYDYYYGPKDYTSYTFNTSGRPFEWLVPVYSVSTYFSSLYPEIDYWHPIPELQTPANSTLTIIFVSSMHIYHVEPSFDPIFPANEPRYFEGFRKPYYYNADPRARALACVDTSELCSPDGTTCWSMTSPLPPDIQSSPEYWLMKWSLANSNTFDSIKWRLGTALLAQESVSQSVSIPLSPYQWQLEASQLFATSLARIQYDAWKIATGEDRERPGYVEVTPEEARGRLCRLYKFKSSDYTNINLAAFVGLPLLAITIFVLSWDASVVGLGSRKDESIASEPLIIDVIVRFVCDILLVFTVGIYTGIITLFRKLGRCIRDRRPNSNLS
;
A
#
# COMPACT_ATOMS: atom_id res chain seq x y z
N MET A 1 16.42 12.71 -6.86
CA MET A 1 15.68 13.91 -6.40
C MET A 1 14.27 13.47 -6.06
N ALA A 2 13.90 13.44 -4.78
CA ALA A 2 12.48 13.34 -4.42
C ALA A 2 11.93 14.75 -4.56
N THR A 3 11.09 15.00 -5.57
CA THR A 3 10.20 16.15 -5.53
C THR A 3 9.42 16.00 -4.23
N THR A 4 9.62 16.93 -3.29
CA THR A 4 8.86 16.96 -2.05
C THR A 4 7.42 17.21 -2.46
N SER A 5 6.62 16.15 -2.54
CA SER A 5 5.20 16.28 -2.84
C SER A 5 4.60 17.10 -1.72
N GLU A 6 4.24 18.34 -2.03
CA GLU A 6 3.61 19.21 -1.06
C GLU A 6 2.28 18.58 -0.65
N ALA A 7 2.06 18.52 0.66
CA ALA A 7 0.81 18.05 1.21
C ALA A 7 -0.11 19.22 1.55
N ASN A 8 -1.42 19.03 1.36
CA ASN A 8 -2.42 20.04 1.64
C ASN A 8 -2.60 20.17 3.17
N LEU A 9 -1.91 21.13 3.76
CA LEU A 9 -2.01 21.44 5.18
C LEU A 9 -3.43 21.90 5.55
N GLY A 10 -3.85 21.55 6.75
CA GLY A 10 -5.14 21.96 7.30
C GLY A 10 -6.20 20.85 7.26
N PHE A 11 -7.46 21.26 7.19
CA PHE A 11 -8.61 20.37 7.33
C PHE A 11 -8.83 19.53 6.07
N TRP A 12 -8.93 18.22 6.26
CA TRP A 12 -9.32 17.32 5.19
C TRP A 12 -10.09 16.11 5.76
N ARG A 13 -10.63 15.27 4.87
CA ARG A 13 -11.42 14.08 5.21
C ARG A 13 -10.86 12.87 4.49
N ASP A 14 -10.60 11.79 5.22
CA ASP A 14 -10.24 10.49 4.66
C ASP A 14 -11.51 9.69 4.37
N TYR A 15 -11.84 9.53 3.09
CA TYR A 15 -13.04 8.81 2.66
C TYR A 15 -12.87 7.27 2.65
N SER A 16 -11.65 6.75 2.81
CA SER A 16 -11.44 5.30 2.79
C SER A 16 -11.96 4.59 4.05
N ARG A 17 -12.10 5.31 5.16
CA ARG A 17 -12.59 4.76 6.43
C ARG A 17 -14.10 4.98 6.55
N ARG A 18 -14.89 4.15 5.85
CA ARG A 18 -16.36 4.28 5.75
C ARG A 18 -17.10 4.47 7.09
N TYR A 19 -16.58 3.94 8.19
CA TYR A 19 -17.23 4.00 9.52
C TYR A 19 -16.75 5.15 10.41
N LEU A 20 -15.64 5.79 10.04
CA LEU A 20 -14.99 6.81 10.83
C LEU A 20 -14.70 7.95 9.87
N ASP A 21 -15.73 8.74 9.61
CA ASP A 21 -15.71 9.93 8.76
C ASP A 21 -14.84 11.02 9.45
N GLN A 22 -13.55 10.72 9.56
CA GLN A 22 -12.59 11.42 10.39
C GLN A 22 -12.19 12.69 9.67
N ARG A 23 -12.69 13.80 10.20
CA ARG A 23 -12.10 15.12 9.94
C ARG A 23 -10.74 15.13 10.62
N GLN A 24 -9.70 15.31 9.81
CA GLN A 24 -8.31 15.35 10.27
C GLN A 24 -7.73 16.73 9.96
N ILE A 25 -6.78 17.15 10.78
CA ILE A 25 -5.91 18.28 10.48
C ILE A 25 -4.56 17.69 10.08
N LEU A 26 -4.13 17.90 8.84
CA LEU A 26 -2.77 17.59 8.44
C LEU A 26 -1.86 18.74 8.87
N ALA A 27 -0.86 18.43 9.69
CA ALA A 27 0.14 19.37 10.16
C ALA A 27 1.55 18.83 9.86
N THR A 28 2.54 19.73 9.76
CA THR A 28 3.94 19.29 9.77
C THR A 28 4.27 18.64 11.10
N ASN A 29 5.30 17.78 11.15
CA ASN A 29 5.71 17.14 12.40
C ASN A 29 5.96 18.14 13.54
N PHE A 30 6.57 19.30 13.23
CA PHE A 30 6.77 20.38 14.19
C PHE A 30 5.44 20.89 14.77
N TRP A 31 4.48 21.26 13.92
CA TRP A 31 3.18 21.76 14.36
C TRP A 31 2.36 20.69 15.08
N SER A 32 2.45 19.43 14.64
CA SER A 32 1.79 18.30 15.30
C SER A 32 2.33 18.06 16.71
N GLN A 33 3.64 18.17 16.90
CA GLN A 33 4.24 18.09 18.24
C GLN A 33 3.77 19.24 19.13
N TRP A 34 3.73 20.47 18.61
CA TRP A 34 3.19 21.63 19.34
C TRP A 34 1.72 21.46 19.72
N MET A 35 0.87 21.00 18.80
CA MET A 35 -0.54 20.76 19.07
C MET A 35 -0.74 19.64 20.10
N THR A 36 0.05 18.57 20.01
CA THR A 36 0.01 17.46 20.99
C THR A 36 0.47 17.94 22.37
N ALA A 37 1.57 18.71 22.43
CA ALA A 37 2.07 19.31 23.65
C ALA A 37 1.06 20.30 24.27
N PHE A 38 0.40 21.10 23.45
CA PHE A 38 -0.66 22.02 23.90
C PHE A 38 -1.80 21.26 24.58
N VAL A 39 -2.31 20.18 23.96
CA VAL A 39 -3.37 19.36 24.57
C VAL A 39 -2.88 18.69 25.87
N ALA A 40 -1.64 18.19 25.89
CA ALA A 40 -1.05 17.63 27.10
C ALA A 40 -0.94 18.67 28.23
N VAL A 41 -0.56 19.91 27.92
CA VAL A 41 -0.52 21.02 28.88
C VAL A 41 -1.92 21.34 29.41
N CYS A 42 -2.94 21.44 28.54
CA CYS A 42 -4.33 21.63 28.98
C CYS A 42 -4.81 20.51 29.94
N LEU A 43 -4.46 19.25 29.64
CA LEU A 43 -4.83 18.12 30.48
C LEU A 43 -4.06 18.08 31.81
N THR A 44 -2.78 18.46 31.82
CA THR A 44 -1.99 18.51 33.07
C THR A 44 -2.42 19.67 33.97
N LEU A 45 -2.74 20.84 33.40
CA LEU A 45 -3.25 21.99 34.15
C LEU A 45 -4.61 21.73 34.79
N THR A 46 -5.39 20.76 34.30
CA THR A 46 -6.68 20.39 34.91
C THR A 46 -6.56 19.41 36.06
N SER A 47 -5.43 18.71 36.21
CA SER A 47 -5.22 17.72 37.27
C SER A 47 -5.54 18.27 38.68
N PRO A 48 -5.09 19.47 39.11
CA PRO A 48 -5.43 20.01 40.43
C PRO A 48 -6.93 20.24 40.64
N TYR A 49 -7.64 20.62 39.58
CA TYR A 49 -9.08 20.89 39.61
C TYR A 49 -9.89 19.61 39.69
N VAL A 50 -9.46 18.58 38.97
CA VAL A 50 -10.00 17.23 39.11
C VAL A 50 -9.84 16.73 40.55
N PHE A 51 -8.66 16.90 41.16
CA PHE A 51 -8.45 16.56 42.57
C PHE A 51 -9.35 17.36 43.52
N LYS A 52 -9.59 18.65 43.26
CA LYS A 52 -10.52 19.48 44.06
C LYS A 52 -11.97 19.00 43.95
N ILE A 53 -12.44 18.73 42.73
CA ILE A 53 -13.79 18.20 42.49
C ILE A 53 -13.93 16.85 43.19
N ALA A 54 -12.97 15.95 42.99
CA ALA A 54 -12.98 14.62 43.61
C ALA A 54 -12.96 14.70 45.14
N LYS A 55 -12.16 15.60 45.72
CA LYS A 55 -12.15 15.86 47.17
C LYS A 55 -13.52 16.35 47.66
N SER A 56 -14.13 17.30 46.94
CA SER A 56 -15.44 17.86 47.32
C SER A 56 -16.54 16.81 47.23
N PHE A 57 -16.52 16.01 46.16
CA PHE A 57 -17.42 14.88 45.99
C PHE A 57 -17.22 13.81 47.07
N LEU A 58 -15.97 13.50 47.43
CA LEU A 58 -15.65 12.56 48.50
C LEU A 58 -16.19 13.05 49.84
N VAL A 59 -16.00 14.33 50.19
CA VAL A 59 -16.53 14.92 51.42
C VAL A 59 -18.06 14.84 51.45
N TRP A 60 -18.71 15.19 50.33
CA TRP A 60 -20.16 15.09 50.21
C TRP A 60 -20.65 13.64 50.33
N LEU A 61 -19.98 12.69 49.68
CA LEU A 61 -20.31 11.27 49.73
C LEU A 61 -20.14 10.70 51.15
N ILE A 62 -19.08 11.08 51.85
CA ILE A 62 -18.88 10.72 53.27
C ILE A 62 -20.02 11.30 54.13
N GLY A 63 -20.42 12.55 53.89
CA GLY A 63 -21.57 13.17 54.56
C GLY A 63 -22.88 12.42 54.30
N LEU A 64 -23.13 12.03 53.04
CA LEU A 64 -24.31 11.26 52.63
C LEU A 64 -24.31 9.86 53.26
N LEU A 65 -23.17 9.15 53.26
CA LEU A 65 -23.03 7.84 53.90
C LEU A 65 -23.21 7.93 55.42
N SER A 66 -22.67 8.96 56.06
CA SER A 66 -22.90 9.24 57.49
C SER A 66 -24.38 9.51 57.79
N TRP A 67 -25.04 10.27 56.92
CA TRP A 67 -26.48 10.51 57.04
C TRP A 67 -27.29 9.22 56.85
N LEU A 68 -27.01 8.43 55.80
CA LEU A 68 -27.68 7.15 55.53
C LEU A 68 -27.46 6.12 56.64
N THR A 69 -26.26 6.02 57.20
CA THR A 69 -25.98 5.12 58.33
C THR A 69 -26.71 5.55 59.59
N LYS A 70 -26.85 6.86 59.83
CA LYS A 70 -27.66 7.40 60.93
C LYS A 70 -29.14 7.09 60.74
N GLU A 71 -29.65 7.25 59.53
CA GLU A 71 -31.05 6.95 59.19
C GLU A 71 -31.35 5.45 59.27
N TRP A 72 -30.44 4.60 58.80
CA TRP A 72 -30.55 3.14 58.88
C TRP A 72 -30.51 2.64 60.34
N ASN A 73 -29.64 3.20 61.17
CA ASN A 73 -29.61 2.91 62.61
C ASN A 73 -30.90 3.38 63.32
N ASN A 74 -31.48 4.51 62.89
CA ASN A 74 -32.76 4.98 63.41
C ASN A 74 -33.93 4.10 62.97
N ALA A 75 -33.90 3.57 61.73
CA ALA A 75 -34.92 2.66 61.22
C ALA A 75 -34.91 1.29 61.92
N HIS A 76 -33.76 0.81 62.40
CA HIS A 76 -33.65 -0.45 63.14
C HIS A 76 -34.02 -0.35 64.64
N LEU A 77 -34.26 0.84 65.17
CA LEU A 77 -34.80 1.04 66.53
C LEU A 77 -36.34 1.13 66.57
N ALA A 78 -37.01 1.11 65.41
CA ALA A 78 -38.46 0.96 65.33
C ALA A 78 -38.85 -0.51 65.57
N LYS A 79 -39.22 -0.81 66.81
CA LYS A 79 -39.70 -2.11 67.30
C LYS A 79 -40.86 -2.63 66.43
N PRO A 80 -40.78 -3.84 65.84
CA PRO A 80 -41.88 -4.38 65.05
C PRO A 80 -43.07 -4.77 65.94
N PRO A 81 -44.33 -4.50 65.54
CA PRO A 81 -45.50 -5.06 66.19
C PRO A 81 -45.61 -6.55 65.86
N SER A 82 -45.86 -7.33 66.90
CA SER A 82 -46.15 -8.75 66.87
C SER A 82 -47.40 -9.05 66.03
N SER A 83 -47.27 -9.88 65.00
CA SER A 83 -48.39 -10.67 64.50
C SER A 83 -47.93 -11.95 63.83
N SER A 84 -48.84 -12.90 63.91
CA SER A 84 -48.75 -14.35 63.78
C SER A 84 -48.76 -14.89 62.35
N SER A 85 -48.11 -16.05 62.18
CA SER A 85 -48.47 -17.19 61.32
C SER A 85 -49.08 -16.94 59.92
N SER A 86 -48.43 -17.45 58.88
CA SER A 86 -48.86 -18.71 58.24
C SER A 86 -48.00 -19.06 57.02
N VAL A 87 -47.93 -20.37 56.83
CA VAL A 87 -47.27 -21.17 55.79
C VAL A 87 -47.72 -20.79 54.38
N ALA A 88 -46.78 -20.70 53.43
CA ALA A 88 -46.99 -21.17 52.06
C ALA A 88 -45.67 -21.36 51.31
N GLU A 89 -45.58 -22.54 50.74
CA GLU A 89 -44.57 -23.20 49.93
C GLU A 89 -44.52 -22.62 48.49
N SER A 90 -43.33 -22.44 47.92
CA SER A 90 -43.17 -22.39 46.45
C SER A 90 -41.72 -22.65 46.04
N GLN A 91 -41.56 -23.73 45.29
CA GLN A 91 -40.35 -24.22 44.64
C GLN A 91 -39.98 -23.38 43.40
N THR A 92 -38.81 -23.73 42.81
CA THR A 92 -38.28 -23.50 41.44
C THR A 92 -37.11 -22.50 41.32
N PRO A 93 -36.26 -22.62 40.28
CA PRO A 93 -35.23 -23.65 40.20
C PRO A 93 -33.82 -23.10 39.90
N LEU A 94 -32.80 -23.94 40.13
CA LEU A 94 -31.45 -23.77 39.61
C LEU A 94 -31.47 -23.53 38.09
N MET A 95 -30.81 -22.46 37.62
CA MET A 95 -30.32 -22.41 36.24
C MET A 95 -28.81 -22.55 36.23
N GLN A 96 -28.42 -23.65 35.59
CA GLN A 96 -27.09 -24.23 35.50
C GLN A 96 -26.32 -23.54 34.37
N SER A 97 -25.10 -23.12 34.69
CA SER A 97 -24.07 -22.71 33.73
C SER A 97 -23.81 -23.82 32.72
N GLN A 98 -24.03 -23.56 31.42
CA GLN A 98 -23.54 -24.38 30.32
C GLN A 98 -22.30 -23.74 29.71
N HIS A 99 -21.16 -24.35 30.01
CA HIS A 99 -19.96 -24.32 29.20
C HIS A 99 -20.25 -24.91 27.82
N VAL A 100 -19.91 -24.18 26.75
CA VAL A 100 -19.85 -24.70 25.39
C VAL A 100 -18.39 -24.71 24.96
N ASP A 101 -17.80 -25.91 25.01
CA ASP A 101 -16.55 -26.27 24.34
C ASP A 101 -16.84 -26.50 22.85
N TYR A 102 -16.20 -25.73 21.97
CA TYR A 102 -16.06 -26.08 20.55
C TYR A 102 -14.64 -26.61 20.31
N ARG A 103 -14.53 -27.93 20.23
CA ARG A 103 -13.35 -28.65 19.75
C ARG A 103 -13.78 -29.51 18.57
N THR A 104 -13.60 -29.01 17.35
CA THR A 104 -13.76 -29.81 16.13
C THR A 104 -12.40 -30.29 15.64
N SER A 105 -12.22 -31.59 15.83
CA SER A 105 -11.28 -32.47 15.16
C SER A 105 -11.58 -32.51 13.65
N TYR A 106 -10.54 -32.42 12.82
CA TYR A 106 -10.57 -33.00 11.47
C TYR A 106 -9.36 -33.93 11.30
N ARG A 107 -9.68 -35.10 10.78
CA ARG A 107 -8.84 -36.29 10.56
C ARG A 107 -8.33 -36.27 9.10
N PRO A 108 -7.12 -36.73 8.80
CA PRO A 108 -6.67 -36.93 7.42
C PRO A 108 -7.09 -38.31 6.92
N GLU A 109 -7.50 -38.37 5.66
CA GLU A 109 -7.68 -39.62 4.90
C GLU A 109 -6.67 -39.66 3.74
N ASN A 110 -6.12 -40.85 3.55
CA ASN A 110 -5.05 -41.22 2.63
C ASN A 110 -5.61 -41.65 1.25
N ASP A 111 -4.65 -42.01 0.38
CA ASP A 111 -4.71 -42.93 -0.76
C ASP A 111 -4.83 -42.27 -2.14
N VAL A 112 -3.72 -42.17 -2.90
CA VAL A 112 -3.10 -43.20 -3.78
C VAL A 112 -3.86 -43.34 -5.09
N ILE A 113 -3.18 -43.08 -6.22
CA ILE A 113 -3.13 -43.93 -7.44
C ILE A 113 -2.00 -43.39 -8.35
N SER A 114 -1.00 -44.24 -8.55
CA SER A 114 0.02 -44.23 -9.59
C SER A 114 -0.53 -44.88 -10.86
N ASN A 115 -0.17 -44.40 -12.05
CA ASN A 115 0.02 -45.23 -13.26
C ASN A 115 0.76 -44.46 -14.37
N THR A 116 1.96 -44.92 -14.69
CA THR A 116 2.66 -44.76 -15.98
C THR A 116 2.17 -45.83 -16.97
N PRO A 117 2.39 -45.66 -18.29
CA PRO A 117 3.49 -46.44 -18.89
C PRO A 117 4.23 -45.77 -20.06
N ASP A 118 5.43 -46.33 -20.29
CA ASP A 118 6.43 -46.09 -21.32
C ASP A 118 5.97 -46.29 -22.78
N GLY A 119 6.74 -45.68 -23.70
CA GLY A 119 7.32 -46.46 -24.80
C GLY A 119 7.38 -45.84 -26.20
N GLN A 120 8.60 -45.89 -26.77
CA GLN A 120 8.96 -46.10 -28.19
C GLN A 120 9.36 -44.90 -29.09
N GLN A 121 10.68 -44.70 -29.18
CA GLN A 121 11.50 -44.46 -30.39
C GLN A 121 11.42 -45.67 -31.36
N PRO A 122 11.84 -45.62 -32.67
CA PRO A 122 13.17 -45.12 -33.10
C PRO A 122 13.39 -44.66 -34.59
N ASN A 123 14.63 -44.23 -34.89
CA ASN A 123 15.43 -44.31 -36.15
C ASN A 123 14.91 -43.66 -37.46
N GLY A 124 15.69 -42.98 -38.32
CA GLY A 124 17.12 -42.65 -38.38
C GLY A 124 17.56 -42.29 -39.82
N THR A 125 18.66 -41.53 -39.94
CA THR A 125 19.74 -41.61 -40.99
C THR A 125 19.53 -41.04 -42.42
N PRO A 126 20.62 -40.74 -43.18
CA PRO A 126 20.86 -39.40 -43.76
C PRO A 126 21.17 -39.41 -45.29
N ILE A 127 21.69 -38.30 -45.86
CA ILE A 127 22.81 -38.18 -46.85
C ILE A 127 22.62 -37.05 -47.90
N SER A 128 23.64 -36.16 -47.96
CA SER A 128 24.28 -35.43 -49.11
C SER A 128 23.45 -34.61 -50.13
N ALA A 129 23.97 -33.62 -50.86
CA ALA A 129 25.13 -32.72 -50.84
C ALA A 129 25.01 -31.77 -52.07
N VAL A 130 25.74 -30.64 -52.07
CA VAL A 130 26.11 -29.79 -53.24
C VAL A 130 24.94 -28.96 -53.83
N GLU A 131 24.97 -27.62 -53.86
CA GLU A 131 25.70 -26.77 -54.82
C GLU A 131 25.44 -25.29 -54.51
N SER A 132 26.38 -24.44 -54.93
CA SER A 132 26.61 -23.04 -54.58
C SER A 132 25.92 -22.02 -55.50
N GLN A 133 25.51 -20.86 -54.96
CA GLN A 133 25.52 -19.52 -55.60
C GLN A 133 25.02 -18.50 -54.55
N SER A 134 25.87 -17.69 -53.92
CA SER A 134 26.37 -16.38 -54.39
C SER A 134 25.24 -15.40 -54.73
N ASP A 135 24.90 -14.50 -53.81
CA ASP A 135 24.76 -13.05 -54.04
C ASP A 135 24.51 -12.35 -52.69
N ASN A 136 25.47 -11.63 -52.10
CA ASN A 136 25.91 -10.26 -52.41
C ASN A 136 24.93 -9.19 -51.88
N GLN A 137 25.10 -8.79 -50.62
CA GLN A 137 24.68 -7.45 -50.18
C GLN A 137 25.64 -6.89 -49.14
N ARG A 138 26.45 -5.95 -49.63
CA ARG A 138 27.36 -5.07 -48.92
C ARG A 138 26.69 -3.70 -48.74
N ASP A 139 27.06 -3.09 -47.62
CA ASP A 139 27.35 -1.67 -47.43
C ASP A 139 26.23 -0.64 -47.53
N ILE A 140 25.82 -0.11 -46.37
CA ILE A 140 25.91 1.34 -46.11
C ILE A 140 26.43 1.57 -44.68
N ALA A 141 27.71 1.90 -44.55
CA ALA A 141 28.21 2.75 -43.47
C ALA A 141 29.40 3.54 -44.01
N LYS A 142 29.24 4.86 -44.14
CA LYS A 142 30.35 5.80 -44.33
C LYS A 142 30.70 6.47 -43.01
N PRO A 143 31.98 6.77 -42.76
CA PRO A 143 32.49 7.16 -41.46
C PRO A 143 32.34 8.66 -41.22
N VAL A 144 32.02 9.03 -39.98
CA VAL A 144 32.13 10.41 -39.48
C VAL A 144 33.53 10.58 -38.90
N SER A 145 34.11 11.70 -39.31
CA SER A 145 35.46 12.16 -39.07
C SER A 145 35.77 12.46 -37.59
N GLU A 146 36.99 12.06 -37.27
CA GLU A 146 37.86 12.34 -36.14
C GLU A 146 37.87 13.81 -35.71
N GLU A 147 37.48 14.08 -34.46
CA GLU A 147 37.73 15.35 -33.78
C GLU A 147 38.45 15.08 -32.45
N GLN A 148 39.60 15.72 -32.31
CA GLN A 148 40.61 15.53 -31.26
C GLN A 148 40.10 16.01 -29.91
N SER A 149 40.30 15.19 -28.86
CA SER A 149 40.15 15.60 -27.46
C SER A 149 41.47 15.44 -26.70
N PRO A 150 41.83 16.37 -25.80
CA PRO A 150 43.15 16.42 -25.18
C PRO A 150 43.30 15.42 -24.03
N GLN A 151 44.49 14.82 -23.95
CA GLN A 151 44.91 13.94 -22.87
C GLN A 151 45.04 14.69 -21.55
N VAL A 152 44.28 14.26 -20.54
CA VAL A 152 44.55 14.56 -19.12
C VAL A 152 45.04 13.27 -18.48
N VAL A 153 46.35 13.21 -18.26
CA VAL A 153 47.05 12.15 -17.53
C VAL A 153 46.78 12.37 -16.04
N ALA A 154 46.00 11.48 -15.42
CA ALA A 154 45.88 11.41 -13.96
C ALA A 154 46.63 10.17 -13.46
N THR A 155 47.76 10.44 -12.82
CA THR A 155 48.64 9.47 -12.16
C THR A 155 47.98 8.97 -10.88
N LEU A 156 47.77 7.66 -10.75
CA LEU A 156 47.37 6.98 -9.51
C LEU A 156 48.57 6.85 -8.55
N PRO A 157 48.49 7.31 -7.29
CA PRO A 157 49.45 6.92 -6.27
C PRO A 157 48.98 5.67 -5.51
N ALA A 158 50.00 4.95 -5.06
CA ALA A 158 49.95 3.67 -4.38
C ALA A 158 49.20 3.69 -3.04
N ALA A 159 48.74 2.50 -2.65
CA ALA A 159 48.13 2.20 -1.37
C ALA A 159 49.09 2.47 -0.21
N GLU A 160 48.78 3.48 0.60
CA GLU A 160 49.31 3.68 1.94
C GLU A 160 48.33 3.14 2.97
N SER A 161 48.88 2.34 3.87
CA SER A 161 48.28 1.80 5.10
C SER A 161 47.75 2.90 6.02
N CYS A 162 46.51 2.75 6.49
CA CYS A 162 45.98 3.55 7.60
C CYS A 162 46.04 2.79 8.93
N PRO A 163 46.36 3.47 10.05
CA PRO A 163 46.42 2.89 11.39
C PRO A 163 45.06 2.90 12.10
N ASP A 164 45.00 2.12 13.16
CA ASP A 164 43.91 2.01 14.13
C ASP A 164 43.30 3.37 14.54
N SER A 165 41.97 3.48 14.45
CA SER A 165 41.21 4.60 15.00
C SER A 165 40.11 4.12 15.93
N GLU A 166 39.93 4.93 16.97
CA GLU A 166 39.28 4.61 18.23
C GLU A 166 37.80 4.24 18.14
N ARG A 167 37.48 3.23 18.95
CA ARG A 167 36.18 2.78 19.40
C ARG A 167 35.37 3.96 20.01
N ARG A 168 34.50 4.60 19.21
CA ARG A 168 33.35 5.38 19.72
C ARG A 168 32.12 4.49 19.81
N THR A 169 31.62 4.35 21.03
CA THR A 169 30.36 3.70 21.39
C THR A 169 29.16 4.44 20.79
N PRO A 170 28.22 3.76 20.12
CA PRO A 170 26.92 4.34 19.80
C PRO A 170 26.03 4.33 21.06
N SER A 171 25.45 5.48 21.39
CA SER A 171 24.42 5.55 22.43
C SER A 171 23.17 4.80 21.95
N ALA A 172 22.82 3.75 22.68
CA ALA A 172 21.56 3.05 22.54
C ALA A 172 20.41 3.96 22.96
N HIS A 173 19.69 4.53 21.98
CA HIS A 173 18.27 4.84 22.16
C HIS A 173 17.48 3.65 21.62
N GLY A 174 17.06 2.77 22.55
CA GLY A 174 16.30 1.58 22.23
C GLY A 174 14.88 1.93 21.81
N ASP A 175 14.55 1.63 20.56
CA ASP A 175 13.18 1.43 20.11
C ASP A 175 12.63 0.18 20.83
N GLN A 176 11.76 0.40 21.81
CA GLN A 176 11.02 -0.68 22.46
C GLN A 176 9.97 -1.21 21.49
N GLY A 177 10.15 -2.45 21.03
CA GLY A 177 9.19 -3.13 20.17
C GLY A 177 7.85 -3.37 20.88
N PRO A 178 6.75 -3.53 20.12
CA PRO A 178 5.40 -3.74 20.67
C PRO A 178 5.29 -4.98 21.59
N ALA A 179 6.18 -5.96 21.45
CA ALA A 179 6.26 -7.12 22.34
C ALA A 179 6.71 -6.77 23.77
N ASP A 180 7.62 -5.81 23.95
CA ASP A 180 8.06 -5.35 25.28
C ASP A 180 6.99 -4.51 25.97
N ILE A 181 6.19 -3.77 25.18
CA ILE A 181 5.02 -3.04 25.68
C ILE A 181 3.94 -4.03 26.16
N LEU A 182 3.70 -5.10 25.40
CA LEU A 182 2.75 -6.16 25.77
C LEU A 182 3.19 -6.92 27.02
N LYS A 183 4.49 -7.25 27.13
CA LYS A 183 5.05 -7.95 28.30
C LYS A 183 4.99 -7.10 29.57
N LYS A 184 5.33 -5.80 29.48
CA LYS A 184 5.11 -4.85 30.58
C LYS A 184 3.63 -4.70 30.93
N SER A 185 2.73 -4.79 29.96
CA SER A 185 1.28 -4.74 30.23
C SER A 185 0.76 -5.97 30.94
N GLN A 186 1.35 -7.16 30.73
CA GLN A 186 0.99 -8.40 31.43
C GLN A 186 1.45 -8.36 32.89
N ASP A 187 2.68 -7.94 33.19
CA ASP A 187 3.16 -7.76 34.57
C ASP A 187 2.31 -6.71 35.34
N SER A 188 1.88 -5.66 34.63
CA SER A 188 0.97 -4.65 35.19
C SER A 188 -0.39 -5.25 35.58
N ARG A 189 -0.83 -6.30 34.89
CA ARG A 189 -2.14 -6.92 35.06
C ARG A 189 -2.19 -7.83 36.28
N GLU A 190 -1.11 -8.56 36.56
CA GLU A 190 -0.96 -9.34 37.80
C GLU A 190 -0.88 -8.44 39.02
N THR A 191 -0.09 -7.36 38.94
CA THR A 191 0.03 -6.38 40.05
C THR A 191 -1.32 -5.72 40.40
N VAL A 192 -2.14 -5.41 39.38
CA VAL A 192 -3.50 -4.87 39.59
C VAL A 192 -4.43 -5.91 40.20
N TRP A 193 -4.31 -7.18 39.80
CA TRP A 193 -5.17 -8.25 40.30
C TRP A 193 -4.87 -8.58 41.77
N GLU A 194 -3.59 -8.65 42.16
CA GLU A 194 -3.19 -8.83 43.57
C GLU A 194 -3.68 -7.68 44.46
N PHE A 195 -3.64 -6.44 43.95
CA PHE A 195 -4.16 -5.27 44.67
C PHE A 195 -5.70 -5.33 44.85
N VAL A 196 -6.43 -5.76 43.82
CA VAL A 196 -7.89 -5.94 43.88
C VAL A 196 -8.27 -7.09 44.83
N GLU A 197 -7.51 -8.18 44.83
CA GLU A 197 -7.74 -9.33 45.70
C GLU A 197 -7.49 -8.98 47.18
N SER A 198 -6.45 -8.19 47.45
CA SER A 198 -6.15 -7.61 48.77
C SER A 198 -7.27 -6.67 49.27
N LEU A 199 -7.85 -5.86 48.37
CA LEU A 199 -9.00 -5.00 48.68
C LEU A 199 -10.29 -5.78 48.96
N LEU A 200 -10.53 -6.87 48.23
CA LEU A 200 -11.75 -7.68 48.36
C LEU A 200 -11.70 -8.64 49.58
N HIS A 201 -10.53 -9.15 49.95
CA HIS A 201 -10.39 -10.13 51.04
C HIS A 201 -10.12 -9.51 52.42
N GLY A 202 -9.70 -8.23 52.49
CA GLY A 202 -9.41 -7.54 53.76
C GLY A 202 -10.64 -7.14 54.59
N GLY A 203 -11.87 -7.31 54.10
CA GLY A 203 -13.07 -6.68 54.67
C GLY A 203 -13.85 -7.43 55.76
N ALA A 204 -13.47 -8.64 56.17
CA ALA A 204 -14.40 -9.53 56.87
C ALA A 204 -14.32 -9.56 58.42
N LYS A 205 -13.50 -8.75 59.11
CA LYS A 205 -13.44 -8.78 60.59
C LYS A 205 -13.41 -7.41 61.26
N GLN A 206 -14.46 -7.18 62.06
CA GLN A 206 -14.63 -6.21 63.14
C GLN A 206 -14.62 -4.71 62.76
N ALA A 207 -15.83 -4.16 62.73
CA ALA A 207 -16.13 -2.73 62.67
C ALA A 207 -15.66 -2.02 63.96
N ASP A 208 -14.78 -1.03 63.79
CA ASP A 208 -14.64 0.21 64.58
C ASP A 208 -13.25 0.82 64.32
N SER A 209 -12.94 1.28 63.09
CA SER A 209 -11.66 1.93 62.82
C SER A 209 -11.58 2.63 61.43
N PRO A 210 -10.80 3.73 61.28
CA PRO A 210 -10.53 4.53 60.06
C PRO A 210 -10.18 3.83 58.72
N SER A 211 -10.25 2.50 58.60
CA SER A 211 -9.85 1.77 57.39
C SER A 211 -10.80 1.98 56.20
N THR A 212 -12.11 2.13 56.43
CA THR A 212 -13.09 2.30 55.34
C THR A 212 -12.88 3.62 54.58
N ILE A 213 -12.50 4.69 55.28
CA ILE A 213 -12.22 5.99 54.66
C ILE A 213 -10.96 5.91 53.80
N MET A 214 -9.92 5.20 54.26
CA MET A 214 -8.70 5.00 53.48
C MET A 214 -8.97 4.19 52.20
N ILE A 215 -9.84 3.17 52.26
CA ILE A 215 -10.24 2.38 51.09
C ILE A 215 -10.96 3.26 50.05
N VAL A 216 -11.91 4.10 50.48
CA VAL A 216 -12.64 5.01 49.56
C VAL A 216 -11.69 6.05 48.94
N ILE A 217 -10.82 6.67 49.75
CA ILE A 217 -9.82 7.63 49.25
C ILE A 217 -8.91 6.96 48.22
N THR A 218 -8.40 5.76 48.54
CA THR A 218 -7.49 5.03 47.64
C THR A 218 -8.18 4.66 46.34
N THR A 219 -9.45 4.24 46.40
CA THR A 219 -10.26 3.90 45.21
C THR A 219 -10.49 5.13 44.31
N VAL A 220 -10.79 6.29 44.89
CA VAL A 220 -10.98 7.53 44.14
C VAL A 220 -9.66 8.02 43.50
N LEU A 221 -8.57 8.02 44.26
CA LEU A 221 -7.24 8.40 43.73
C LEU A 221 -6.79 7.46 42.61
N PHE A 222 -7.03 6.16 42.75
CA PHE A 222 -6.73 5.17 41.72
C PHE A 222 -7.60 5.35 40.48
N GLY A 223 -8.90 5.64 40.65
CA GLY A 223 -9.81 5.97 39.54
C GLY A 223 -9.38 7.22 38.77
N LEU A 224 -8.93 8.27 39.48
CA LEU A 224 -8.37 9.48 38.86
C LEU A 224 -7.06 9.21 38.12
N PHE A 225 -6.18 8.39 38.70
CA PHE A 225 -4.94 7.97 38.05
C PHE A 225 -5.24 7.21 36.74
N ILE A 226 -6.20 6.27 36.77
CA ILE A 226 -6.66 5.56 35.57
C ILE A 226 -7.21 6.55 34.54
N ALA A 227 -8.07 7.49 34.95
CA ALA A 227 -8.62 8.48 34.03
C ALA A 227 -7.52 9.35 33.39
N GLN A 228 -6.51 9.75 34.16
CA GLN A 228 -5.39 10.55 33.67
C GLN A 228 -4.46 9.73 32.74
N ALA A 229 -4.23 8.46 33.04
CA ALA A 229 -3.49 7.54 32.16
C ALA A 229 -4.25 7.29 30.85
N ILE A 230 -5.56 7.07 30.92
CA ILE A 230 -6.43 6.94 29.73
C ILE A 230 -6.37 8.22 28.90
N ALA A 231 -6.50 9.40 29.51
CA ALA A 231 -6.38 10.69 28.83
C ALA A 231 -5.01 10.88 28.18
N GLY A 232 -3.92 10.44 28.83
CA GLY A 232 -2.57 10.45 28.27
C GLY A 232 -2.44 9.53 27.03
N VAL A 233 -3.00 8.32 27.09
CA VAL A 233 -3.03 7.38 25.95
C VAL A 233 -3.88 7.96 24.80
N PHE A 234 -5.03 8.57 25.10
CA PHE A 234 -5.83 9.25 24.09
C PHE A 234 -5.11 10.48 23.51
N SER A 235 -4.32 11.19 24.32
CA SER A 235 -3.48 12.30 23.85
C SER A 235 -2.38 11.81 22.90
N ALA A 236 -1.76 10.67 23.17
CA ALA A 236 -0.81 10.05 22.24
C ALA A 236 -1.49 9.60 20.93
N LYS A 237 -2.78 9.26 20.97
CA LYS A 237 -3.61 8.92 19.79
C LYS A 237 -4.15 10.14 19.03
N ILE A 238 -3.84 11.37 19.47
CA ILE A 238 -4.20 12.57 18.71
C ILE A 238 -3.50 12.55 17.35
N ALA A 239 -2.23 12.14 17.32
CA ALA A 239 -1.50 11.81 16.11
C ALA A 239 -2.00 10.44 15.60
N SER A 240 -2.80 10.42 14.53
CA SER A 240 -3.37 9.18 14.00
C SER A 240 -2.40 8.47 13.07
N ASP A 241 -2.24 9.04 11.89
CA ASP A 241 -1.54 8.48 10.74
C ASP A 241 -0.78 9.60 10.02
N ARG A 242 0.13 9.21 9.12
CA ARG A 242 0.93 10.15 8.35
C ARG A 242 0.42 10.32 6.91
N ALA A 243 -0.89 10.15 6.72
CA ALA A 243 -1.51 10.21 5.41
C ALA A 243 -1.73 11.68 5.02
N GLY A 244 -1.07 12.15 3.96
CA GLY A 244 -1.29 13.48 3.41
C GLY A 244 -2.15 13.43 2.15
N LEU A 245 -2.88 14.51 1.87
CA LEU A 245 -3.53 14.72 0.58
C LEU A 245 -2.60 15.57 -0.30
N SER A 246 -2.39 15.18 -1.56
CA SER A 246 -1.54 15.94 -2.49
C SER A 246 -2.08 17.38 -2.67
N SER A 247 -1.21 18.38 -2.52
CA SER A 247 -1.54 19.79 -2.80
C SER A 247 -0.94 20.32 -4.09
N SER A 248 -0.36 19.47 -4.95
CA SER A 248 0.20 19.93 -6.21
C SER A 248 -0.83 20.74 -7.01
N GLN A 249 -0.39 21.90 -7.50
CA GLN A 249 -1.18 22.76 -8.40
C GLN A 249 -1.08 22.32 -9.86
N HIS A 250 -0.24 21.31 -10.14
CA HIS A 250 0.16 20.89 -11.47
C HIS A 250 -0.25 19.45 -11.77
N CYS A 251 -1.18 18.92 -10.99
CA CYS A 251 -1.78 17.63 -11.27
C CYS A 251 -2.35 17.61 -12.70
N GLY A 252 -2.29 16.46 -13.34
CA GLY A 252 -2.75 16.32 -14.72
C GLY A 252 -2.24 15.04 -15.35
N ILE A 253 -2.87 14.67 -16.45
CA ILE A 253 -2.40 13.58 -17.29
C ILE A 253 -1.51 14.21 -18.35
N TRP A 254 -0.22 13.94 -18.24
CA TRP A 254 0.81 14.43 -19.15
C TRP A 254 1.29 13.26 -20.00
N GLN A 255 1.31 13.44 -21.31
CA GLN A 255 1.77 12.43 -22.26
C GLN A 255 2.83 12.99 -23.17
N PHE A 256 3.77 12.13 -23.56
CA PHE A 256 4.74 12.46 -24.57
C PHE A 256 4.02 12.69 -25.91
N ASN A 257 4.28 13.83 -26.55
CA ASN A 257 3.84 14.09 -27.90
C ASN A 257 4.80 13.41 -28.86
N GLU A 258 4.32 12.40 -29.60
CA GLU A 258 5.12 11.65 -30.59
C GLU A 258 5.75 12.56 -31.66
N ASN A 259 5.20 13.76 -31.88
CA ASN A 259 5.74 14.74 -32.82
C ASN A 259 6.79 15.68 -32.19
N ALA A 260 7.23 15.45 -30.95
CA ALA A 260 8.20 16.32 -30.26
C ALA A 260 9.63 16.21 -30.83
N GLY A 261 9.90 15.25 -31.72
CA GLY A 261 11.20 15.02 -32.34
C GLY A 261 12.04 13.96 -31.62
N GLY A 262 13.18 13.60 -32.22
CA GLY A 262 14.02 12.49 -31.76
C GLY A 262 14.65 12.70 -30.37
N GLU A 263 15.26 13.86 -30.11
CA GLU A 263 15.92 14.09 -28.81
C GLU A 263 14.93 14.02 -27.61
N PRO A 264 13.73 14.65 -27.66
CA PRO A 264 12.74 14.45 -26.60
C PRO A 264 12.28 12.99 -26.46
N ALA A 265 12.21 12.23 -27.55
CA ALA A 265 11.84 10.81 -27.51
C ALA A 265 12.91 9.98 -26.79
N ASP A 266 14.19 10.17 -27.09
CA ASP A 266 15.29 9.49 -26.40
C ASP A 266 15.28 9.80 -24.88
N ARG A 267 14.96 11.05 -24.51
CA ARG A 267 14.81 11.46 -23.10
C ARG A 267 13.57 10.83 -22.45
N ASP A 268 12.49 10.65 -23.21
CA ASP A 268 11.30 9.96 -22.73
C ASP A 268 11.58 8.48 -22.46
N ASP A 269 12.29 7.80 -23.35
CA ASP A 269 12.69 6.41 -23.19
C ASP A 269 13.52 6.21 -21.92
N LEU A 270 14.53 7.07 -21.70
CA LEU A 270 15.34 7.04 -20.48
C LEU A 270 14.51 7.31 -19.21
N ASN A 271 13.54 8.21 -19.31
CA ASN A 271 12.63 8.48 -18.22
C ASN A 271 11.73 7.27 -17.90
N ASN A 272 11.17 6.65 -18.93
CA ASN A 272 10.35 5.46 -18.77
C ASN A 272 11.15 4.28 -18.19
N TYR A 273 12.42 4.12 -18.59
CA TYR A 273 13.35 3.20 -17.95
C TYR A 273 13.48 3.46 -16.44
N GLN A 274 13.68 4.73 -16.04
CA GLN A 274 13.81 5.09 -14.62
C GLN A 274 12.51 4.83 -13.83
N LYS A 275 11.35 5.15 -14.42
CA LYS A 275 10.03 4.89 -13.82
C LYS A 275 9.80 3.39 -13.60
N GLU A 276 10.08 2.58 -14.61
CA GLU A 276 9.95 1.12 -14.54
C GLU A 276 10.94 0.51 -13.53
N ALA A 277 12.19 0.97 -13.53
CA ALA A 277 13.21 0.52 -12.57
C ALA A 277 12.81 0.83 -11.13
N ARG A 278 12.26 2.02 -10.87
CA ARG A 278 11.75 2.40 -9.55
C ARG A 278 10.55 1.56 -9.13
N ALA A 279 9.60 1.31 -10.03
CA ALA A 279 8.44 0.46 -9.76
C ALA A 279 8.86 -0.98 -9.42
N SER A 280 9.80 -1.54 -10.18
CA SER A 280 10.30 -2.88 -9.92
C SER A 280 11.07 -2.98 -8.62
N GLN A 281 11.94 -2.00 -8.31
CA GLN A 281 12.65 -1.97 -7.03
C GLN A 281 11.67 -1.91 -5.85
N TYR A 282 10.60 -1.10 -5.98
CA TYR A 282 9.54 -1.04 -4.98
C TYR A 282 8.80 -2.38 -4.85
N ALA A 283 8.42 -3.01 -5.96
CA ALA A 283 7.77 -4.32 -5.94
C ALA A 283 8.63 -5.37 -5.23
N ARG A 284 9.92 -5.46 -5.54
CA ARG A 284 10.86 -6.39 -4.89
C ARG A 284 10.96 -6.17 -3.38
N THR A 285 11.07 -4.90 -2.99
CA THR A 285 11.30 -4.55 -1.58
C THR A 285 10.03 -4.65 -0.74
N CYS A 286 8.87 -4.33 -1.34
CA CYS A 286 7.66 -4.02 -0.58
C CYS A 286 6.44 -4.93 -0.85
N TYR A 287 6.36 -5.65 -1.98
CA TYR A 287 5.21 -6.52 -2.26
C TYR A 287 5.41 -7.93 -1.71
N ASN A 288 6.64 -8.46 -1.76
CA ASN A 288 6.93 -9.86 -1.42
C ASN A 288 7.58 -10.05 -0.05
N SER A 289 7.74 -8.99 0.75
CA SER A 289 8.32 -9.07 2.10
C SER A 289 7.28 -8.72 3.17
N PRO A 290 6.93 -9.65 4.08
CA PRO A 290 6.07 -9.35 5.22
C PRO A 290 6.75 -8.34 6.18
N ASP A 291 8.08 -8.41 6.29
CA ASP A 291 8.92 -7.51 7.07
C ASP A 291 9.98 -6.87 6.15
N PRO A 292 9.68 -5.76 5.45
CA PRO A 292 10.64 -5.11 4.58
C PRO A 292 11.88 -4.65 5.35
N THR A 293 13.07 -4.85 4.78
CA THR A 293 14.36 -4.49 5.40
C THR A 293 14.49 -2.99 5.65
N ASP A 294 13.86 -2.17 4.80
CA ASP A 294 13.64 -0.74 5.01
C ASP A 294 12.13 -0.43 5.02
N PRO A 295 11.48 -0.51 6.20
CA PRO A 295 10.06 -0.22 6.34
C PRO A 295 9.69 1.23 6.00
N LEU A 296 10.64 2.16 5.96
CA LEU A 296 10.37 3.56 5.60
C LEU A 296 10.27 3.72 4.07
N SER A 297 11.12 3.03 3.30
CA SER A 297 11.02 3.02 1.83
C SER A 297 9.68 2.51 1.31
N CYS A 298 9.05 1.58 2.03
CA CYS A 298 7.74 1.02 1.67
C CYS A 298 6.55 1.90 2.07
N LYS A 299 6.77 3.00 2.81
CA LYS A 299 5.71 3.91 3.29
C LYS A 299 5.48 5.12 2.39
N VAL A 300 5.80 5.03 1.09
CA VAL A 300 5.51 6.12 0.14
C VAL A 300 4.02 6.17 -0.21
N PHE A 301 3.41 5.01 -0.48
CA PHE A 301 2.01 4.91 -0.87
C PHE A 301 1.08 4.74 0.33
N TYR A 302 -0.21 5.08 0.16
CA TYR A 302 -1.20 4.93 1.22
C TYR A 302 -1.33 3.46 1.65
N ASN A 303 -1.53 2.54 0.70
CA ASN A 303 -1.33 1.11 0.91
C ASN A 303 0.03 0.69 0.34
N GLN A 304 0.75 -0.14 1.08
CA GLN A 304 2.08 -0.59 0.69
C GLN A 304 2.04 -1.46 -0.58
N SER A 305 1.03 -2.31 -0.70
CA SER A 305 0.88 -3.19 -1.85
C SER A 305 -0.59 -3.32 -2.24
N ILE A 306 -0.80 -3.64 -3.50
CA ILE A 306 -2.08 -4.09 -4.03
C ILE A 306 -2.11 -5.61 -3.86
N ALA A 307 -3.06 -6.13 -3.08
CA ALA A 307 -3.17 -7.55 -2.82
C ALA A 307 -3.55 -8.30 -4.12
N TYR A 308 -3.00 -9.49 -4.30
CA TYR A 308 -3.36 -10.38 -5.39
C TYR A 308 -3.22 -11.84 -4.98
N SER A 309 -3.89 -12.70 -5.72
CA SER A 309 -3.80 -14.15 -5.59
C SER A 309 -3.02 -14.74 -6.77
N THR A 310 -2.23 -15.76 -6.50
CA THR A 310 -1.49 -16.53 -7.50
C THR A 310 -2.09 -17.92 -7.60
N LYS A 311 -2.35 -18.38 -8.83
CA LYS A 311 -2.77 -19.75 -9.10
C LYS A 311 -1.83 -20.37 -10.12
N THR A 312 -1.23 -21.50 -9.76
CA THR A 312 -0.41 -22.31 -10.66
C THR A 312 -1.27 -23.35 -11.37
N TYR A 313 -0.70 -24.04 -12.37
CA TYR A 313 -1.36 -25.11 -13.13
C TYR A 313 -2.70 -24.67 -13.75
N GLN A 314 -2.73 -23.44 -14.26
CA GLN A 314 -3.91 -22.90 -14.92
C GLN A 314 -3.97 -23.35 -16.38
N PRO A 315 -5.18 -23.41 -16.96
CA PRO A 315 -5.35 -23.61 -18.39
C PRO A 315 -4.52 -22.64 -19.22
N CYS A 316 -3.90 -23.14 -20.30
CA CYS A 316 -3.22 -22.34 -21.31
C CYS A 316 -4.15 -21.19 -21.75
N PRO A 317 -3.73 -19.91 -21.67
CA PRO A 317 -4.62 -18.77 -21.88
C PRO A 317 -4.88 -18.46 -23.36
N PHE A 318 -4.44 -19.32 -24.28
CA PHE A 318 -4.51 -19.15 -25.73
C PHE A 318 -5.54 -20.10 -26.34
N ALA A 319 -5.92 -19.84 -27.60
CA ALA A 319 -6.94 -20.63 -28.29
C ALA A 319 -6.53 -22.10 -28.50
N SER A 320 -5.23 -22.37 -28.67
CA SER A 320 -4.67 -23.72 -28.77
C SER A 320 -3.83 -24.08 -27.55
N SER A 321 -4.13 -25.22 -26.92
CA SER A 321 -3.33 -25.74 -25.80
C SER A 321 -1.96 -26.28 -26.23
N GLU A 322 -1.78 -26.65 -27.50
CA GLU A 322 -0.52 -27.19 -28.04
C GLU A 322 0.57 -26.12 -28.18
N LEU A 323 0.14 -24.85 -28.19
CA LEU A 323 1.00 -23.69 -28.25
C LEU A 323 1.75 -23.46 -26.92
N CYS A 324 1.19 -23.92 -25.81
CA CYS A 324 1.84 -23.87 -24.51
C CYS A 324 2.84 -25.03 -24.35
N HIS A 325 4.03 -24.76 -23.80
CA HIS A 325 5.13 -25.73 -23.75
C HIS A 325 4.75 -27.06 -23.07
N ASP A 326 4.12 -27.00 -21.90
CA ASP A 326 3.71 -28.18 -21.11
C ASP A 326 2.22 -28.54 -21.31
N GLY A 327 1.62 -28.09 -22.42
CA GLY A 327 0.23 -28.39 -22.78
C GLY A 327 -0.81 -27.57 -22.00
N LEU A 328 -1.96 -28.21 -21.69
CA LEU A 328 -3.14 -27.49 -21.20
C LEU A 328 -2.93 -26.83 -19.83
N TYR A 329 -2.18 -27.42 -18.89
CA TYR A 329 -2.08 -26.92 -17.51
C TYR A 329 -0.69 -26.34 -17.18
N SER A 330 -0.12 -25.60 -18.13
CA SER A 330 1.23 -25.02 -18.03
C SER A 330 1.26 -23.58 -17.52
N ALA A 331 0.11 -22.92 -17.37
CA ALA A 331 0.07 -21.49 -17.11
C ALA A 331 0.08 -21.14 -15.62
N ILE A 332 0.52 -19.92 -15.32
CA ILE A 332 0.36 -19.26 -14.02
C ILE A 332 -0.53 -18.04 -14.20
N SER A 333 -1.48 -17.83 -13.28
CA SER A 333 -2.35 -16.66 -13.29
C SER A 333 -2.24 -15.86 -12.01
N PHE A 334 -2.32 -14.53 -12.15
CA PHE A 334 -2.40 -13.58 -11.07
C PHE A 334 -3.71 -12.80 -11.15
N ASP A 335 -4.36 -12.57 -10.02
CA ASP A 335 -5.66 -11.89 -9.97
C ASP A 335 -5.78 -11.05 -8.69
N THR A 336 -5.99 -9.75 -8.86
CA THR A 336 -6.21 -8.83 -7.74
C THR A 336 -7.59 -8.99 -7.08
N GLY A 337 -8.54 -9.62 -7.78
CA GLY A 337 -9.97 -9.44 -7.49
C GLY A 337 -10.41 -7.99 -7.74
N TYR A 338 -11.65 -7.67 -7.38
CA TYR A 338 -12.14 -6.29 -7.44
C TYR A 338 -11.65 -5.48 -6.25
N ILE A 339 -10.78 -4.52 -6.52
CA ILE A 339 -10.16 -3.65 -5.53
C ILE A 339 -10.72 -2.24 -5.68
N ASP A 340 -11.03 -1.61 -4.54
CA ASP A 340 -11.46 -0.22 -4.46
C ASP A 340 -10.29 0.72 -4.81
N ALA A 341 -10.51 1.73 -5.66
CA ALA A 341 -9.44 2.65 -6.09
C ALA A 341 -8.84 3.48 -4.94
N SER A 342 -9.47 3.50 -3.76
CA SER A 342 -8.81 4.01 -2.55
C SER A 342 -7.56 3.25 -2.15
N VAL A 343 -7.41 2.00 -2.61
CA VAL A 343 -6.19 1.20 -2.38
C VAL A 343 -4.97 1.83 -3.03
N ILE A 344 -5.13 2.35 -4.24
CA ILE A 344 -4.09 3.06 -5.00
C ILE A 344 -3.99 4.55 -4.61
N GLY A 345 -4.65 4.98 -3.53
CA GLY A 345 -4.53 6.33 -3.00
C GLY A 345 -5.59 7.33 -3.49
N ILE A 346 -6.66 6.90 -4.18
CA ILE A 346 -7.75 7.84 -4.54
C ILE A 346 -8.65 8.11 -3.32
N ASN A 347 -8.74 9.36 -2.90
CA ASN A 347 -9.52 9.84 -1.77
C ASN A 347 -10.79 10.56 -2.25
N SER A 348 -11.88 9.81 -2.36
CA SER A 348 -13.19 10.33 -2.76
C SER A 348 -14.31 9.56 -2.04
N PRO A 349 -15.47 10.17 -1.78
CA PRO A 349 -16.61 9.46 -1.19
C PRO A 349 -17.11 8.28 -2.05
N THR A 350 -16.90 8.34 -3.36
CA THR A 350 -17.31 7.31 -4.32
C THR A 350 -16.15 6.95 -5.22
N THR A 351 -15.42 5.90 -4.85
CA THR A 351 -14.31 5.36 -5.62
C THR A 351 -14.79 4.23 -6.51
N HIS A 352 -14.31 4.21 -7.75
CA HIS A 352 -14.51 3.09 -8.66
C HIS A 352 -13.70 1.88 -8.18
N LYS A 353 -14.04 0.70 -8.70
CA LYS A 353 -13.26 -0.52 -8.45
C LYS A 353 -12.54 -0.94 -9.72
N PHE A 354 -11.44 -1.65 -9.58
CA PHE A 354 -10.74 -2.25 -10.70
C PHE A 354 -10.29 -3.67 -10.37
N ARG A 355 -10.08 -4.47 -11.41
CA ARG A 355 -9.48 -5.81 -11.33
C ARG A 355 -8.43 -5.95 -12.41
N ARG A 356 -7.23 -6.40 -12.02
CA ARG A 356 -6.14 -6.76 -12.93
C ARG A 356 -5.94 -8.26 -12.89
N THR A 357 -5.88 -8.88 -14.06
CA THR A 357 -5.45 -10.27 -14.18
C THR A 357 -4.37 -10.40 -15.23
N THR A 358 -3.45 -11.32 -14.99
CA THR A 358 -2.38 -11.67 -15.92
C THR A 358 -2.21 -13.18 -15.91
N SER A 359 -2.23 -13.82 -17.07
CA SER A 359 -1.96 -15.25 -17.23
C SER A 359 -0.77 -15.46 -18.15
N CYS A 360 0.26 -16.16 -17.69
CA CYS A 360 1.50 -16.38 -18.43
C CYS A 360 1.78 -17.86 -18.64
N SER A 361 2.32 -18.23 -19.81
CA SER A 361 2.82 -19.57 -20.08
C SER A 361 4.04 -19.54 -21.02
N PRO A 362 5.06 -20.40 -20.80
CA PRO A 362 6.06 -20.70 -21.81
C PRO A 362 5.40 -21.23 -23.09
N LEU A 363 5.93 -20.83 -24.25
CA LEU A 363 5.44 -21.26 -25.55
C LEU A 363 6.23 -22.45 -26.11
N ASN A 364 5.55 -23.25 -26.92
CA ASN A 364 6.11 -24.40 -27.60
C ASN A 364 6.99 -23.97 -28.78
N MET A 365 8.26 -24.37 -28.76
CA MET A 365 9.24 -24.04 -29.80
C MET A 365 9.44 -25.14 -30.85
N SER A 366 8.52 -26.10 -30.90
CA SER A 366 8.53 -27.15 -31.93
C SER A 366 8.07 -26.58 -33.27
N GLU A 367 8.38 -27.28 -34.37
CA GLU A 367 7.76 -26.95 -35.66
C GLU A 367 6.23 -27.05 -35.53
N PRO A 368 5.46 -26.10 -36.09
CA PRO A 368 5.86 -25.08 -37.07
C PRO A 368 6.28 -23.73 -36.47
N TYR A 369 6.30 -23.56 -35.15
CA TYR A 369 6.45 -22.24 -34.51
C TYR A 369 7.85 -21.68 -34.56
N VAL A 370 8.88 -22.54 -34.52
CA VAL A 370 10.27 -22.11 -34.62
C VAL A 370 10.96 -22.95 -35.67
N LEU A 371 11.38 -22.30 -36.75
CA LEU A 371 12.06 -22.97 -37.86
C LEU A 371 13.50 -22.48 -37.93
N ARG A 372 14.39 -23.36 -38.35
CA ARG A 372 15.75 -22.96 -38.71
C ARG A 372 15.67 -22.10 -39.96
N SER A 373 16.18 -20.87 -39.90
CA SER A 373 16.27 -20.00 -41.07
C SER A 373 17.13 -20.66 -42.14
N PRO A 374 16.85 -20.43 -43.43
CA PRO A 374 17.73 -20.85 -44.52
C PRO A 374 19.17 -20.41 -44.24
N PRO A 375 20.18 -21.24 -44.56
CA PRO A 375 21.58 -20.92 -44.26
C PRO A 375 21.97 -19.60 -44.94
N GLY A 376 22.03 -18.54 -44.14
CA GLY A 376 22.58 -17.25 -44.54
C GLY A 376 24.10 -17.18 -44.34
N THR A 377 24.69 -16.02 -44.63
CA THR A 377 26.13 -15.75 -44.42
C THR A 377 26.58 -15.78 -42.96
N ASN A 378 25.66 -15.59 -42.00
CA ASN A 378 25.96 -15.36 -40.58
C ASN A 378 25.71 -16.58 -39.65
N GLY A 379 25.81 -17.80 -40.17
CA GLY A 379 25.73 -19.02 -39.37
C GLY A 379 24.29 -19.52 -39.15
N THR A 380 24.06 -20.23 -38.04
CA THR A 380 22.75 -20.84 -37.75
C THR A 380 21.82 -19.78 -37.16
N ALA A 381 20.68 -19.55 -37.79
CA ALA A 381 19.63 -18.66 -37.31
C ALA A 381 18.29 -19.40 -37.20
N TYR A 382 17.38 -18.86 -36.39
CA TYR A 382 16.03 -19.39 -36.19
C TYR A 382 15.00 -18.28 -36.27
N ASP A 383 13.96 -18.53 -37.04
CA ASP A 383 12.79 -17.66 -37.21
C ASP A 383 11.64 -18.16 -36.33
N TYR A 384 10.98 -17.23 -35.65
CA TYR A 384 9.88 -17.50 -34.73
C TYR A 384 8.57 -17.02 -35.35
N TYR A 385 7.68 -17.95 -35.70
CA TYR A 385 6.42 -17.72 -36.41
C TYR A 385 5.23 -17.62 -35.46
N TYR A 386 5.34 -16.78 -34.43
CA TYR A 386 4.23 -16.47 -33.51
C TYR A 386 3.32 -15.34 -34.03
N GLY A 387 3.58 -14.85 -35.24
CA GLY A 387 2.83 -13.79 -35.88
C GLY A 387 3.70 -12.93 -36.80
N PRO A 388 3.20 -12.49 -37.95
CA PRO A 388 3.95 -11.62 -38.84
C PRO A 388 4.12 -10.20 -38.29
N LYS A 389 5.10 -9.50 -38.84
CA LYS A 389 5.26 -8.04 -38.73
C LYS A 389 5.02 -7.44 -40.11
N ASP A 390 4.88 -6.12 -40.20
CA ASP A 390 4.62 -5.41 -41.47
C ASP A 390 5.53 -5.83 -42.64
N TYR A 391 6.79 -6.18 -42.35
CA TYR A 391 7.82 -6.46 -43.35
C TYR A 391 8.38 -7.89 -43.31
N THR A 392 7.95 -8.72 -42.36
CA THR A 392 8.50 -10.08 -42.21
C THR A 392 7.41 -11.08 -41.82
N SER A 393 7.50 -12.30 -42.36
CA SER A 393 6.55 -13.38 -42.04
C SER A 393 6.75 -14.00 -40.65
N TYR A 394 7.84 -13.67 -39.97
CA TYR A 394 8.16 -14.11 -38.61
C TYR A 394 8.10 -12.95 -37.61
N THR A 395 7.88 -13.28 -36.35
CA THR A 395 7.85 -12.34 -35.21
C THR A 395 9.26 -11.89 -34.84
N PHE A 396 10.14 -12.86 -34.59
CA PHE A 396 11.47 -12.67 -34.09
C PHE A 396 12.45 -13.55 -34.86
N ASN A 397 13.71 -13.14 -34.94
CA ASN A 397 14.81 -13.95 -35.46
C ASN A 397 15.96 -13.91 -34.46
N THR A 398 16.58 -15.06 -34.21
CA THR A 398 17.84 -15.12 -33.47
C THR A 398 18.91 -15.71 -34.36
N SER A 399 20.13 -15.17 -34.29
CA SER A 399 21.26 -15.61 -35.10
C SER A 399 22.50 -15.88 -34.25
N GLY A 400 23.30 -16.84 -34.70
CA GLY A 400 24.58 -17.18 -34.10
C GLY A 400 24.48 -18.17 -32.93
N ARG A 401 25.64 -18.48 -32.35
CA ARG A 401 25.73 -19.28 -31.13
C ARG A 401 25.75 -18.35 -29.93
N PRO A 402 24.85 -18.47 -28.94
CA PRO A 402 24.80 -17.57 -27.78
C PRO A 402 26.12 -17.46 -27.00
N PHE A 403 26.99 -18.46 -27.11
CA PHE A 403 28.30 -18.50 -26.44
C PHE A 403 29.43 -17.77 -27.18
N GLU A 404 29.25 -17.43 -28.46
CA GLU A 404 30.24 -16.64 -29.22
C GLU A 404 30.17 -15.15 -28.87
N TRP A 405 29.08 -14.72 -28.23
CA TRP A 405 28.92 -13.37 -27.73
C TRP A 405 29.79 -13.13 -26.49
N LEU A 406 30.40 -11.96 -26.41
CA LEU A 406 31.34 -11.61 -25.33
C LEU A 406 30.65 -11.08 -24.06
N VAL A 407 29.35 -10.79 -24.12
CA VAL A 407 28.63 -10.14 -23.02
C VAL A 407 27.73 -11.17 -22.32
N PRO A 408 27.99 -11.49 -21.05
CA PRO A 408 27.18 -12.43 -20.28
C PRO A 408 25.87 -11.78 -19.80
N VAL A 409 24.78 -11.98 -20.54
CA VAL A 409 23.50 -11.32 -20.29
C VAL A 409 22.33 -12.17 -20.77
N TYR A 410 21.18 -12.04 -20.11
CA TYR A 410 19.91 -12.45 -20.67
C TYR A 410 19.44 -11.37 -21.65
N SER A 411 19.62 -11.61 -22.94
CA SER A 411 19.07 -10.72 -23.96
C SER A 411 17.57 -10.95 -24.07
N VAL A 412 16.82 -9.86 -24.06
CA VAL A 412 15.36 -9.86 -24.08
C VAL A 412 14.88 -9.07 -25.28
N SER A 413 13.91 -9.63 -26.00
CA SER A 413 13.13 -8.92 -27.02
C SER A 413 11.65 -9.11 -26.72
N THR A 414 10.87 -8.05 -26.85
CA THR A 414 9.44 -8.09 -26.51
C THR A 414 8.59 -7.59 -27.65
N TYR A 415 7.41 -8.20 -27.79
CA TYR A 415 6.39 -7.81 -28.73
C TYR A 415 5.06 -7.76 -27.99
N PHE A 416 4.19 -6.85 -28.39
CA PHE A 416 2.88 -6.71 -27.77
C PHE A 416 1.82 -6.60 -28.85
N SER A 417 0.64 -7.16 -28.57
CA SER A 417 -0.57 -6.80 -29.27
C SER A 417 -1.41 -5.94 -28.34
N SER A 418 -1.71 -4.74 -28.82
CA SER A 418 -2.53 -3.76 -28.14
C SER A 418 -4.01 -4.11 -28.28
N LEU A 419 -4.84 -3.16 -27.88
CA LEU A 419 -6.29 -3.25 -27.99
C LEU A 419 -6.80 -2.86 -29.37
N TYR A 420 -5.92 -2.26 -30.18
CA TYR A 420 -6.16 -1.81 -31.54
C TYR A 420 -5.18 -2.57 -32.45
N PRO A 421 -5.40 -3.89 -32.65
CA PRO A 421 -4.46 -4.73 -33.38
C PRO A 421 -4.21 -4.27 -34.81
N GLU A 422 -5.10 -3.45 -35.38
CA GLU A 422 -4.97 -2.86 -36.71
C GLU A 422 -3.81 -1.85 -36.85
N ILE A 423 -3.31 -1.30 -35.75
CA ILE A 423 -2.15 -0.38 -35.73
C ILE A 423 -0.91 -0.99 -35.08
N ASP A 424 -1.00 -2.24 -34.62
CA ASP A 424 0.13 -2.94 -34.03
C ASP A 424 1.17 -3.29 -35.09
N TYR A 425 2.45 -3.09 -34.77
CA TYR A 425 3.55 -3.51 -35.64
C TYR A 425 3.69 -5.04 -35.78
N TRP A 426 3.11 -5.80 -34.84
CA TRP A 426 3.14 -7.25 -34.80
C TRP A 426 1.73 -7.80 -34.61
N HIS A 427 1.36 -8.78 -35.43
CA HIS A 427 0.04 -9.41 -35.40
C HIS A 427 0.17 -10.87 -34.99
N PRO A 428 -0.42 -11.32 -33.86
CA PRO A 428 -0.30 -12.71 -33.42
C PRO A 428 -0.98 -13.69 -34.38
N ILE A 429 -0.45 -14.92 -34.46
CA ILE A 429 -1.15 -16.02 -35.15
C ILE A 429 -2.50 -16.33 -34.47
N PRO A 430 -3.48 -16.91 -35.20
CA PRO A 430 -4.79 -17.24 -34.64
C PRO A 430 -4.75 -18.09 -33.36
N GLU A 431 -3.75 -18.95 -33.21
CA GLU A 431 -3.55 -19.79 -32.04
C GLU A 431 -3.19 -18.98 -30.79
N LEU A 432 -2.52 -17.84 -30.96
CA LEU A 432 -2.16 -16.86 -29.92
C LEU A 432 -3.27 -15.84 -29.65
N GLN A 433 -4.40 -15.92 -30.36
CA GLN A 433 -5.50 -14.99 -30.19
C GLN A 433 -6.01 -15.02 -28.75
N THR A 434 -6.10 -13.84 -28.16
CA THR A 434 -6.51 -13.67 -26.77
C THR A 434 -8.00 -13.35 -26.67
N PRO A 435 -8.61 -13.49 -25.48
CA PRO A 435 -9.98 -13.05 -25.25
C PRO A 435 -10.18 -11.58 -25.65
N ALA A 436 -11.39 -11.21 -26.07
CA ALA A 436 -11.70 -9.81 -26.38
C ALA A 436 -11.35 -8.90 -25.19
N ASN A 437 -10.82 -7.71 -25.49
CA ASN A 437 -10.40 -6.71 -24.49
C ASN A 437 -9.23 -7.13 -23.58
N SER A 438 -8.35 -7.98 -24.07
CA SER A 438 -7.08 -8.31 -23.42
C SER A 438 -5.91 -7.83 -24.27
N THR A 439 -4.74 -7.68 -23.66
CA THR A 439 -3.49 -7.43 -24.39
C THR A 439 -2.59 -8.65 -24.29
N LEU A 440 -1.82 -8.90 -25.35
CA LEU A 440 -0.84 -9.99 -25.41
C LEU A 440 0.57 -9.42 -25.33
N THR A 441 1.44 -10.02 -24.53
CA THR A 441 2.88 -9.76 -24.54
C THR A 441 3.62 -11.06 -24.81
N ILE A 442 4.56 -11.06 -25.76
CA ILE A 442 5.54 -12.15 -25.93
C ILE A 442 6.93 -11.62 -25.59
N ILE A 443 7.65 -12.41 -24.79
CA ILE A 443 8.99 -12.13 -24.29
C ILE A 443 9.90 -13.26 -24.80
N PHE A 444 10.87 -12.90 -25.63
CA PHE A 444 11.93 -13.81 -26.08
C PHE A 444 13.16 -13.59 -25.19
N VAL A 445 13.64 -14.67 -24.57
CA VAL A 445 14.79 -14.65 -23.65
C VAL A 445 15.91 -15.52 -24.22
N SER A 446 17.07 -14.93 -24.45
CA SER A 446 18.30 -15.63 -24.87
C SER A 446 19.36 -15.54 -23.79
N SER A 447 19.83 -16.69 -23.30
CA SER A 447 20.98 -16.77 -22.40
C SER A 447 22.29 -16.63 -23.18
N MET A 448 22.93 -15.46 -23.12
CA MET A 448 24.18 -15.19 -23.86
C MET A 448 25.37 -15.36 -22.91
N HIS A 449 26.28 -16.28 -23.22
CA HIS A 449 27.54 -16.48 -22.49
C HIS A 449 27.41 -16.63 -20.95
N ILE A 450 26.37 -17.31 -20.46
CA ILE A 450 26.15 -17.55 -19.02
C ILE A 450 26.36 -19.03 -18.66
N TYR A 451 27.16 -19.28 -17.64
CA TYR A 451 27.37 -20.59 -17.03
C TYR A 451 26.66 -20.66 -15.68
N HIS A 452 26.00 -21.76 -15.36
CA HIS A 452 25.34 -21.99 -14.08
C HIS A 452 26.16 -22.96 -13.24
N VAL A 453 26.22 -22.72 -11.94
CA VAL A 453 26.92 -23.64 -11.01
C VAL A 453 26.16 -24.95 -10.78
N GLU A 454 24.85 -24.96 -11.07
CA GLU A 454 23.95 -26.11 -10.99
C GLU A 454 23.08 -26.19 -12.26
N PRO A 455 22.60 -27.39 -12.65
CA PRO A 455 21.76 -27.50 -13.82
C PRO A 455 20.39 -26.84 -13.59
N SER A 456 19.88 -26.15 -14.61
CA SER A 456 18.53 -25.60 -14.64
C SER A 456 17.69 -26.31 -15.69
N PHE A 457 16.51 -26.78 -15.28
CA PHE A 457 15.50 -27.40 -16.15
C PHE A 457 14.30 -26.48 -16.38
N ASP A 458 14.42 -25.20 -16.00
CA ASP A 458 13.39 -24.21 -16.27
C ASP A 458 13.19 -24.04 -17.78
N PRO A 459 11.95 -24.04 -18.31
CA PRO A 459 11.68 -23.95 -19.75
C PRO A 459 12.13 -22.63 -20.39
N ILE A 460 12.23 -21.54 -19.61
CA ILE A 460 12.69 -20.24 -20.09
C ILE A 460 14.19 -20.03 -19.82
N PHE A 461 14.69 -20.56 -18.70
CA PHE A 461 16.10 -20.45 -18.30
C PHE A 461 16.83 -21.80 -18.24
N PRO A 462 16.84 -22.61 -19.32
CA PRO A 462 17.47 -23.92 -19.27
C PRO A 462 18.99 -23.78 -19.27
N ALA A 463 19.65 -24.59 -18.46
CA ALA A 463 21.10 -24.73 -18.44
C ALA A 463 21.43 -26.14 -17.97
N ASN A 464 21.37 -27.11 -18.88
CA ASN A 464 21.49 -28.53 -18.57
C ASN A 464 22.75 -29.17 -19.18
N GLU A 465 23.47 -28.46 -20.05
CA GLU A 465 24.64 -29.00 -20.75
C GLU A 465 25.91 -28.79 -19.94
N PRO A 466 26.61 -29.85 -19.51
CA PRO A 466 27.79 -29.74 -18.66
C PRO A 466 29.02 -29.26 -19.45
N ARG A 467 29.79 -28.35 -18.87
CA ARG A 467 31.09 -27.89 -19.35
C ARG A 467 32.13 -27.98 -18.24
N TYR A 468 33.21 -28.69 -18.51
CA TYR A 468 34.34 -28.83 -17.61
C TYR A 468 35.40 -27.78 -17.92
N PHE A 469 35.82 -27.03 -16.91
CA PHE A 469 36.96 -26.12 -17.00
C PHE A 469 38.18 -26.74 -16.33
N GLU A 470 39.36 -26.48 -16.88
CA GLU A 470 40.62 -26.97 -16.31
C GLU A 470 40.78 -26.49 -14.86
N GLY A 471 41.11 -27.41 -13.95
CA GLY A 471 41.26 -27.12 -12.51
C GLY A 471 39.97 -27.23 -11.69
N PHE A 472 38.79 -27.37 -12.29
CA PHE A 472 37.52 -27.51 -11.56
C PHE A 472 37.07 -28.97 -11.49
N ARG A 473 36.65 -29.43 -10.30
CA ARG A 473 36.15 -30.80 -10.09
C ARG A 473 34.71 -31.01 -10.54
N LYS A 474 33.90 -29.94 -10.55
CA LYS A 474 32.49 -29.96 -10.94
C LYS A 474 32.33 -29.24 -12.27
N PRO A 475 31.47 -29.74 -13.18
CA PRO A 475 31.13 -28.99 -14.37
C PRO A 475 30.30 -27.76 -14.00
N TYR A 476 30.37 -26.75 -14.85
CA TYR A 476 29.33 -25.73 -14.94
C TYR A 476 28.32 -26.16 -15.98
N TYR A 477 27.14 -25.55 -15.99
CA TYR A 477 26.08 -25.87 -16.93
C TYR A 477 25.76 -24.68 -17.81
N TYR A 478 25.31 -24.92 -19.04
CA TYR A 478 24.93 -23.84 -19.93
C TYR A 478 23.78 -24.23 -20.86
N ASN A 479 23.19 -23.25 -21.53
CA ASN A 479 22.22 -23.48 -22.58
C ASN A 479 22.95 -23.71 -23.92
N ALA A 480 23.07 -24.95 -24.39
CA ALA A 480 23.64 -25.19 -25.73
C ALA A 480 22.66 -24.93 -26.87
N ASP A 481 21.36 -24.81 -26.57
CA ASP A 481 20.35 -24.50 -27.57
C ASP A 481 20.42 -23.02 -27.95
N PRO A 482 20.73 -22.68 -29.21
CA PRO A 482 20.83 -21.29 -29.65
C PRO A 482 19.48 -20.57 -29.71
N ARG A 483 18.37 -21.29 -29.57
CA ARG A 483 17.03 -20.70 -29.64
C ARG A 483 16.72 -19.87 -28.37
N ALA A 484 16.19 -18.67 -28.58
CA ALA A 484 15.52 -17.88 -27.57
C ALA A 484 14.29 -18.63 -27.05
N ARG A 485 14.06 -18.57 -25.74
CA ARG A 485 12.87 -19.13 -25.09
C ARG A 485 11.76 -18.09 -25.09
N ALA A 486 10.56 -18.49 -25.47
CA ALA A 486 9.42 -17.59 -25.57
C ALA A 486 8.48 -17.78 -24.37
N LEU A 487 8.18 -16.69 -23.67
CA LEU A 487 7.17 -16.59 -22.62
C LEU A 487 6.09 -15.64 -23.11
N ALA A 488 4.81 -16.04 -23.02
CA ALA A 488 3.71 -15.18 -23.40
C ALA A 488 2.77 -14.93 -22.23
N CYS A 489 2.26 -13.70 -22.12
CA CYS A 489 1.38 -13.25 -21.06
C CYS A 489 0.16 -12.53 -21.64
N VAL A 490 -1.02 -12.86 -21.13
CA VAL A 490 -2.29 -12.21 -21.45
C VAL A 490 -2.71 -11.36 -20.26
N ASP A 491 -2.93 -10.08 -20.50
CA ASP A 491 -3.32 -9.09 -19.49
C ASP A 491 -4.76 -8.64 -19.69
N THR A 492 -5.54 -8.55 -18.61
CA THR A 492 -6.89 -7.94 -18.63
C THR A 492 -7.06 -6.92 -17.51
N SER A 493 -7.76 -5.84 -17.83
CA SER A 493 -8.09 -4.77 -16.88
C SER A 493 -9.58 -4.49 -16.94
N GLU A 494 -10.28 -4.76 -15.84
CA GLU A 494 -11.70 -4.46 -15.70
C GLU A 494 -11.88 -3.28 -14.75
N LEU A 495 -12.81 -2.39 -15.08
CA LEU A 495 -13.25 -1.28 -14.24
C LEU A 495 -14.69 -1.54 -13.84
N CYS A 496 -15.07 -1.12 -12.65
CA CYS A 496 -16.45 -1.19 -12.19
C CYS A 496 -16.90 0.13 -11.58
N SER A 497 -18.22 0.32 -11.60
CA SER A 497 -18.92 1.39 -10.89
C SER A 497 -18.60 1.39 -9.39
N PRO A 498 -18.82 2.51 -8.67
CA PRO A 498 -18.50 2.58 -7.24
C PRO A 498 -19.22 1.55 -6.35
N ASP A 499 -20.44 1.17 -6.70
CA ASP A 499 -21.18 0.06 -6.06
C ASP A 499 -20.59 -1.31 -6.45
N GLY A 500 -19.98 -1.41 -7.62
CA GLY A 500 -19.42 -2.63 -8.20
C GLY A 500 -20.44 -3.50 -8.91
N THR A 501 -21.61 -2.96 -9.29
CA THR A 501 -22.65 -3.73 -10.00
C THR A 501 -22.43 -3.75 -11.50
N THR A 502 -21.92 -2.67 -12.08
CA THR A 502 -21.66 -2.53 -13.51
C THR A 502 -20.16 -2.55 -13.72
N CYS A 503 -19.66 -3.57 -14.43
CA CYS A 503 -18.24 -3.69 -14.79
C CYS A 503 -18.09 -3.65 -16.31
N TRP A 504 -17.02 -3.05 -16.78
CA TRP A 504 -16.65 -2.96 -18.18
C TRP A 504 -15.14 -3.12 -18.32
N SER A 505 -14.69 -3.52 -19.51
CA SER A 505 -13.26 -3.49 -19.77
C SER A 505 -12.74 -2.06 -19.74
N MET A 506 -11.52 -1.85 -19.24
CA MET A 506 -10.79 -0.56 -19.28
C MET A 506 -10.75 0.07 -20.68
N THR A 507 -10.85 -0.79 -21.69
CA THR A 507 -10.69 -0.52 -23.12
C THR A 507 -12.01 -0.13 -23.77
N SER A 508 -13.12 -0.59 -23.20
CA SER A 508 -14.45 -0.24 -23.67
C SER A 508 -14.78 1.23 -23.33
N PRO A 509 -15.65 1.88 -24.12
CA PRO A 509 -16.22 3.17 -23.75
C PRO A 509 -16.87 3.10 -22.37
N LEU A 510 -16.88 4.24 -21.67
CA LEU A 510 -17.58 4.35 -20.39
C LEU A 510 -19.07 4.04 -20.62
N PRO A 511 -19.68 3.11 -19.86
CA PRO A 511 -21.11 2.84 -19.97
C PRO A 511 -21.94 4.12 -19.74
N PRO A 512 -23.04 4.33 -20.48
CA PRO A 512 -23.79 5.59 -20.46
C PRO A 512 -24.46 5.91 -19.12
N ASP A 513 -24.68 4.89 -18.29
CA ASP A 513 -25.20 4.99 -16.92
C ASP A 513 -24.16 5.47 -15.90
N ILE A 514 -22.87 5.41 -16.25
CA ILE A 514 -21.78 5.80 -15.37
C ILE A 514 -21.32 7.22 -15.70
N GLN A 515 -21.46 8.11 -14.72
CA GLN A 515 -20.99 9.48 -14.86
C GLN A 515 -19.45 9.53 -14.87
N SER A 516 -18.88 10.20 -15.88
CA SER A 516 -17.44 10.49 -15.89
C SER A 516 -17.08 11.39 -14.70
N SER A 517 -16.12 10.94 -13.89
CA SER A 517 -15.66 11.68 -12.71
C SER A 517 -14.14 11.83 -12.74
N PRO A 518 -13.58 12.84 -12.06
CA PRO A 518 -12.13 12.97 -11.90
C PRO A 518 -11.46 11.71 -11.31
N GLU A 519 -12.13 11.02 -10.39
CA GLU A 519 -11.67 9.76 -9.79
C GLU A 519 -11.59 8.63 -10.81
N TYR A 520 -12.60 8.52 -11.67
CA TYR A 520 -12.60 7.55 -12.77
C TYR A 520 -11.38 7.77 -13.66
N TRP A 521 -11.11 9.02 -14.06
CA TRP A 521 -9.98 9.33 -14.93
C TRP A 521 -8.64 9.09 -14.24
N LEU A 522 -8.48 9.47 -12.97
CA LEU A 522 -7.27 9.17 -12.19
C LEU A 522 -7.02 7.65 -12.12
N MET A 523 -8.05 6.87 -11.82
CA MET A 523 -7.96 5.40 -11.78
C MET A 523 -7.62 4.82 -13.16
N LYS A 524 -8.40 5.17 -14.20
CA LYS A 524 -8.21 4.64 -15.56
C LYS A 524 -6.81 4.93 -16.08
N TRP A 525 -6.31 6.14 -15.92
CA TRP A 525 -4.97 6.51 -16.39
C TRP A 525 -3.84 5.92 -15.55
N SER A 526 -4.07 5.65 -14.26
CA SER A 526 -3.10 4.89 -13.44
C SER A 526 -2.94 3.44 -13.91
N LEU A 527 -3.95 2.87 -14.57
CA LEU A 527 -3.94 1.50 -15.08
C LEU A 527 -3.41 1.40 -16.51
N ALA A 528 -3.27 2.52 -17.23
CA ALA A 528 -2.98 2.51 -18.66
C ALA A 528 -1.67 1.79 -19.02
N ASN A 529 -0.61 1.95 -18.20
CA ASN A 529 0.70 1.32 -18.43
C ASN A 529 0.99 0.18 -17.43
N SER A 530 -0.04 -0.57 -17.04
CA SER A 530 0.05 -1.60 -15.99
C SER A 530 0.01 -3.04 -16.51
N ASN A 531 0.33 -3.26 -17.78
CA ASN A 531 0.43 -4.60 -18.38
C ASN A 531 1.85 -5.19 -18.26
N THR A 532 2.01 -6.44 -18.69
CA THR A 532 3.29 -7.15 -18.66
C THR A 532 4.32 -6.47 -19.56
N PHE A 533 3.94 -6.05 -20.77
CA PHE A 533 4.82 -5.36 -21.72
C PHE A 533 5.44 -4.09 -21.12
N ASP A 534 4.63 -3.24 -20.49
CA ASP A 534 5.08 -2.03 -19.81
C ASP A 534 5.94 -2.32 -18.57
N SER A 535 5.93 -3.54 -18.06
CA SER A 535 6.76 -3.93 -16.90
C SER A 535 8.15 -4.43 -17.29
N ILE A 536 8.42 -4.59 -18.59
CA ILE A 536 9.69 -5.12 -19.11
C ILE A 536 10.30 -4.33 -20.27
N LYS A 537 9.51 -3.63 -21.09
CA LYS A 537 9.97 -3.12 -22.39
C LYS A 537 11.13 -2.13 -22.29
N TRP A 538 11.20 -1.33 -21.23
CA TRP A 538 12.27 -0.34 -21.09
C TRP A 538 13.52 -0.92 -20.45
N ARG A 539 13.38 -1.92 -19.57
CA ARG A 539 14.51 -2.54 -18.85
C ARG A 539 15.09 -3.78 -19.52
N LEU A 540 14.32 -4.42 -20.40
CA LEU A 540 14.70 -5.64 -21.12
C LEU A 540 15.28 -6.69 -20.15
N GLY A 541 16.47 -7.22 -20.42
CA GLY A 541 17.13 -8.23 -19.60
C GLY A 541 17.30 -7.83 -18.14
N THR A 542 17.47 -6.54 -17.84
CA THR A 542 17.62 -6.06 -16.46
C THR A 542 16.32 -6.12 -15.66
N ALA A 543 15.17 -6.37 -16.30
CA ALA A 543 13.89 -6.60 -15.61
C ALA A 543 13.83 -7.96 -14.92
N LEU A 544 14.58 -8.95 -15.43
CA LEU A 544 14.53 -10.34 -14.99
C LEU A 544 15.29 -10.53 -13.66
N LEU A 545 14.70 -11.28 -12.73
CA LEU A 545 15.35 -11.72 -11.49
C LEU A 545 16.56 -12.62 -11.79
N ALA A 546 16.49 -13.44 -12.84
CA ALA A 546 17.60 -14.28 -13.28
C ALA A 546 18.85 -13.45 -13.62
N GLN A 547 18.69 -12.23 -14.14
CA GLN A 547 19.82 -11.35 -14.47
C GLN A 547 20.61 -10.89 -13.24
N GLU A 548 19.97 -10.77 -12.07
CA GLU A 548 20.64 -10.47 -10.80
C GLU A 548 21.43 -11.64 -10.24
N SER A 549 21.13 -12.86 -10.69
CA SER A 549 21.86 -14.05 -10.30
C SER A 549 23.18 -14.20 -11.05
N VAL A 550 23.41 -13.39 -12.09
CA VAL A 550 24.61 -13.42 -12.95
C VAL A 550 25.66 -12.43 -12.43
N SER A 551 26.87 -12.93 -12.23
CA SER A 551 28.06 -12.12 -11.98
C SER A 551 29.16 -12.55 -12.94
N GLN A 552 29.72 -11.58 -13.68
CA GLN A 552 30.58 -11.88 -14.84
C GLN A 552 29.83 -12.86 -15.75
N SER A 553 30.35 -14.06 -15.99
CA SER A 553 29.73 -15.09 -16.82
C SER A 553 29.13 -16.26 -16.03
N VAL A 554 28.98 -16.12 -14.71
CA VAL A 554 28.52 -17.20 -13.83
C VAL A 554 27.24 -16.81 -13.12
N SER A 555 26.21 -17.64 -13.23
CA SER A 555 24.96 -17.58 -12.48
C SER A 555 25.01 -18.49 -11.25
N ILE A 556 24.48 -18.01 -10.14
CA ILE A 556 24.10 -18.88 -9.01
C ILE A 556 22.95 -19.83 -9.41
N PRO A 557 22.66 -20.88 -8.62
CA PRO A 557 21.55 -21.80 -8.92
C PRO A 557 20.24 -21.03 -9.06
N LEU A 558 19.50 -21.32 -10.14
CA LEU A 558 18.16 -20.79 -10.34
C LEU A 558 17.12 -21.75 -9.77
N SER A 559 15.94 -21.23 -9.44
CA SER A 559 14.80 -22.06 -9.07
C SER A 559 14.37 -22.93 -10.26
N PRO A 560 13.90 -24.18 -10.06
CA PRO A 560 13.28 -24.97 -11.13
C PRO A 560 11.97 -24.33 -11.66
N TYR A 561 11.43 -23.34 -10.94
CA TYR A 561 10.25 -22.56 -11.32
C TYR A 561 10.61 -21.07 -11.55
N GLN A 562 11.83 -20.78 -12.03
CA GLN A 562 12.32 -19.42 -12.22
C GLN A 562 11.36 -18.58 -13.09
N TRP A 563 10.85 -19.13 -14.19
CA TRP A 563 9.92 -18.40 -15.07
C TRP A 563 8.63 -17.95 -14.35
N GLN A 564 8.16 -18.72 -13.36
CA GLN A 564 6.98 -18.35 -12.56
C GLN A 564 7.31 -17.20 -11.61
N LEU A 565 8.52 -17.19 -11.05
CA LEU A 565 9.02 -16.08 -10.23
C LEU A 565 9.17 -14.82 -11.08
N GLU A 566 9.66 -14.93 -12.32
CA GLU A 566 9.72 -13.81 -13.26
C GLU A 566 8.32 -13.25 -13.56
N ALA A 567 7.38 -14.12 -13.92
CA ALA A 567 6.00 -13.70 -14.19
C ALA A 567 5.35 -13.01 -12.98
N SER A 568 5.57 -13.55 -11.78
CA SER A 568 5.08 -12.95 -10.52
C SER A 568 5.73 -11.60 -10.25
N GLN A 569 7.03 -11.45 -10.52
CA GLN A 569 7.74 -10.19 -10.34
C GLN A 569 7.31 -9.14 -11.36
N LEU A 570 7.08 -9.52 -12.62
CA LEU A 570 6.56 -8.62 -13.65
C LEU A 570 5.14 -8.15 -13.28
N PHE A 571 4.28 -9.06 -12.78
CA PHE A 571 2.96 -8.70 -12.29
C PHE A 571 3.02 -7.74 -11.09
N ALA A 572 3.85 -8.03 -10.08
CA ALA A 572 4.02 -7.13 -8.93
C ALA A 572 4.59 -5.76 -9.35
N THR A 573 5.50 -5.73 -10.33
CA THR A 573 6.04 -4.49 -10.91
C THR A 573 4.94 -3.68 -11.59
N SER A 574 4.04 -4.34 -12.33
CA SER A 574 2.89 -3.69 -12.97
C SER A 574 1.94 -3.07 -11.94
N LEU A 575 1.71 -3.74 -10.81
CA LEU A 575 0.90 -3.21 -9.70
C LEU A 575 1.57 -2.01 -9.01
N ALA A 576 2.88 -2.08 -8.76
CA ALA A 576 3.63 -0.94 -8.25
C ALA A 576 3.60 0.25 -9.22
N ARG A 577 3.62 -0.02 -10.53
CA ARG A 577 3.51 1.00 -11.58
C ARG A 577 2.15 1.71 -11.54
N ILE A 578 1.05 1.03 -11.22
CA ILE A 578 -0.27 1.67 -11.00
C ILE A 578 -0.18 2.73 -9.89
N GLN A 579 0.45 2.39 -8.76
CA GLN A 579 0.58 3.33 -7.64
C GLN A 579 1.48 4.51 -7.99
N TYR A 580 2.59 4.27 -8.70
CA TYR A 580 3.46 5.33 -9.20
C TYR A 580 2.77 6.22 -10.22
N ASP A 581 2.01 5.66 -11.18
CA ASP A 581 1.30 6.46 -12.18
C ASP A 581 0.18 7.29 -11.55
N ALA A 582 -0.54 6.77 -10.55
CA ALA A 582 -1.48 7.56 -9.76
C ALA A 582 -0.80 8.74 -9.05
N TRP A 583 0.36 8.49 -8.42
CA TRP A 583 1.17 9.54 -7.80
C TRP A 583 1.71 10.56 -8.81
N LYS A 584 2.19 10.10 -9.97
CA LYS A 584 2.69 10.90 -11.08
C LYS A 584 1.63 11.88 -11.60
N ILE A 585 0.41 11.38 -11.83
CA ILE A 585 -0.73 12.20 -12.25
C ILE A 585 -1.09 13.23 -11.16
N ALA A 586 -1.08 12.80 -9.91
CA ALA A 586 -1.42 13.65 -8.78
C ALA A 586 -0.39 14.74 -8.46
N THR A 587 0.88 14.51 -8.79
CA THR A 587 1.98 15.46 -8.57
C THR A 587 2.27 16.31 -9.79
N GLY A 588 1.97 15.83 -11.00
CA GLY A 588 2.36 16.48 -12.25
C GLY A 588 3.83 16.26 -12.59
N GLU A 589 4.42 15.13 -12.19
CA GLU A 589 5.86 14.84 -12.35
C GLU A 589 6.38 15.06 -13.78
N ASP A 590 5.53 14.82 -14.78
CA ASP A 590 5.88 14.88 -16.19
C ASP A 590 5.67 16.27 -16.84
N ARG A 591 5.10 17.24 -16.12
CA ARG A 591 4.74 18.56 -16.68
C ARG A 591 5.90 19.33 -17.29
N GLU A 592 7.04 19.34 -16.61
CA GLU A 592 8.20 20.15 -16.99
C GLU A 592 9.14 19.40 -17.95
N ARG A 593 8.75 18.19 -18.39
CA ARG A 593 9.57 17.37 -19.28
C ARG A 593 9.38 17.85 -20.73
N PRO A 594 10.47 18.04 -21.49
CA PRO A 594 10.37 18.37 -22.91
C PRO A 594 9.54 17.36 -23.69
N GLY A 595 8.68 17.84 -24.59
CA GLY A 595 7.82 17.01 -25.43
C GLY A 595 6.52 16.53 -24.77
N TYR A 596 6.33 16.74 -23.46
CA TYR A 596 5.10 16.38 -22.79
C TYR A 596 4.00 17.44 -22.95
N VAL A 597 2.78 16.98 -23.18
CA VAL A 597 1.57 17.82 -23.32
C VAL A 597 0.48 17.35 -22.36
N GLU A 598 -0.32 18.28 -21.87
CA GLU A 598 -1.45 17.96 -21.01
C GLU A 598 -2.60 17.40 -21.86
N VAL A 599 -2.97 16.15 -21.60
CA VAL A 599 -4.09 15.45 -22.24
C VAL A 599 -5.24 15.17 -21.26
N THR A 600 -5.25 15.86 -20.12
CA THR A 600 -6.32 15.73 -19.12
C THR A 600 -7.67 16.06 -19.75
N PRO A 601 -8.67 15.15 -19.69
CA PRO A 601 -10.03 15.43 -20.16
C PRO A 601 -10.64 16.65 -19.46
N GLU A 602 -11.48 17.41 -20.16
CA GLU A 602 -12.08 18.66 -19.64
C GLU A 602 -12.81 18.46 -18.31
N GLU A 603 -13.48 17.32 -18.14
CA GLU A 603 -14.24 17.01 -16.92
C GLU A 603 -13.33 16.79 -15.70
N ALA A 604 -12.09 16.37 -15.93
CA ALA A 604 -11.07 16.09 -14.93
C ALA A 604 -10.06 17.23 -14.75
N ARG A 605 -9.93 18.15 -15.73
CA ARG A 605 -8.89 19.18 -15.73
C ARG A 605 -8.99 20.09 -14.51
N GLY A 606 -7.87 20.23 -13.78
CA GLY A 606 -7.78 20.96 -12.52
C GLY A 606 -8.54 20.33 -11.33
N ARG A 607 -9.27 19.22 -11.54
CA ARG A 607 -10.04 18.52 -10.50
C ARG A 607 -9.37 17.24 -10.01
N LEU A 608 -8.32 16.78 -10.69
CA LEU A 608 -7.47 15.67 -10.23
C LEU A 608 -6.66 16.03 -8.98
N CYS A 609 -6.43 17.33 -8.77
CA CYS A 609 -5.63 17.85 -7.67
C CYS A 609 -6.39 17.59 -6.37
N ARG A 610 -5.67 17.16 -5.33
CA ARG A 610 -6.25 16.81 -4.02
C ARG A 610 -7.16 15.58 -4.01
N LEU A 611 -7.16 14.76 -5.06
CA LEU A 611 -7.80 13.44 -5.00
C LEU A 611 -6.85 12.37 -4.50
N TYR A 612 -5.54 12.57 -4.59
CA TYR A 612 -4.58 11.54 -4.23
C TYR A 612 -4.08 11.72 -2.80
N LYS A 613 -4.11 10.63 -2.03
CA LYS A 613 -3.50 10.55 -0.70
C LYS A 613 -2.30 9.62 -0.69
N PHE A 614 -1.31 9.99 0.09
CA PHE A 614 -0.03 9.29 0.21
C PHE A 614 0.43 9.31 1.66
N LYS A 615 1.46 8.53 1.98
CA LYS A 615 2.09 8.58 3.31
C LYS A 615 3.36 9.43 3.20
N SER A 616 3.55 10.34 4.15
CA SER A 616 4.74 11.18 4.22
C SER A 616 5.43 11.01 5.56
N SER A 617 6.76 11.11 5.60
CA SER A 617 7.49 11.18 6.86
C SER A 617 7.30 12.51 7.57
N ASP A 618 6.97 13.57 6.85
CA ASP A 618 7.13 14.97 7.30
C ASP A 618 5.84 15.58 7.86
N TYR A 619 4.72 14.88 7.65
CA TYR A 619 3.40 15.30 8.08
C TYR A 619 2.75 14.26 9.00
N THR A 620 1.94 14.74 9.92
CA THR A 620 1.17 13.92 10.85
C THR A 620 -0.27 14.43 10.89
N ASN A 621 -1.24 13.51 10.80
CA ASN A 621 -2.65 13.84 10.97
C ASN A 621 -3.01 13.90 12.44
N ILE A 622 -3.81 14.90 12.74
CA ILE A 622 -4.33 15.19 14.06
C ILE A 622 -5.84 14.95 14.02
N ASN A 623 -6.33 14.09 14.90
CA ASN A 623 -7.77 13.87 15.05
C ASN A 623 -8.42 15.16 15.56
N LEU A 624 -9.25 15.79 14.72
CA LEU A 624 -9.88 17.08 15.04
C LEU A 624 -10.77 16.99 16.29
N ALA A 625 -11.54 15.92 16.42
CA ALA A 625 -12.46 15.74 17.54
C ALA A 625 -11.69 15.62 18.86
N ALA A 626 -10.56 14.89 18.87
CA ALA A 626 -9.70 14.80 20.04
C ALA A 626 -8.99 16.14 20.34
N PHE A 627 -8.47 16.80 19.31
CA PHE A 627 -7.74 18.07 19.45
C PHE A 627 -8.64 19.21 19.98
N VAL A 628 -9.91 19.27 19.56
CA VAL A 628 -10.86 20.28 20.05
C VAL A 628 -11.56 19.82 21.33
N GLY A 629 -11.94 18.54 21.40
CA GLY A 629 -12.71 17.99 22.51
C GLY A 629 -11.95 17.94 23.83
N LEU A 630 -10.66 17.59 23.81
CA LEU A 630 -9.86 17.47 25.05
C LEU A 630 -9.61 18.83 25.72
N PRO A 631 -9.21 19.91 25.02
CA PRO A 631 -9.13 21.24 25.61
C PRO A 631 -10.48 21.79 26.09
N LEU A 632 -11.59 21.56 25.35
CA LEU A 632 -12.92 21.98 25.80
C LEU A 632 -13.37 21.24 27.06
N LEU A 633 -13.10 19.94 27.14
CA LEU A 633 -13.33 19.15 28.35
C LEU A 633 -12.50 19.70 29.53
N ALA A 634 -11.24 20.03 29.27
CA ALA A 634 -10.35 20.60 30.27
C ALA A 634 -10.87 21.95 30.81
N ILE A 635 -11.30 22.85 29.92
CA ILE A 635 -11.93 24.12 30.30
C ILE A 635 -13.21 23.88 31.11
N THR A 636 -14.02 22.89 30.72
CA THR A 636 -15.27 22.56 31.43
C THR A 636 -14.98 22.08 32.85
N ILE A 637 -13.99 21.19 33.03
CA ILE A 637 -13.55 20.72 34.35
C ILE A 637 -13.05 21.87 35.21
N PHE A 638 -12.29 22.80 34.62
CA PHE A 638 -11.81 23.99 35.32
C PHE A 638 -12.97 24.86 35.84
N VAL A 639 -13.96 25.16 34.98
CA VAL A 639 -15.13 25.96 35.35
C VAL A 639 -15.95 25.27 36.45
N LEU A 640 -16.24 23.97 36.30
CA LEU A 640 -16.98 23.20 37.31
C LEU A 640 -16.24 23.14 38.66
N SER A 641 -14.91 23.10 38.63
CA SER A 641 -14.12 23.13 39.87
C SER A 641 -14.15 24.49 40.56
N TRP A 642 -14.35 25.57 39.81
CA TRP A 642 -14.45 26.91 40.38
C TRP A 642 -15.73 27.04 41.22
N ASP A 643 -16.87 26.61 40.68
CA ASP A 643 -18.17 26.66 41.37
C ASP A 643 -18.19 25.83 42.65
N ALA A 644 -17.56 24.65 42.64
CA ALA A 644 -17.44 23.81 43.84
C ALA A 644 -16.73 24.52 45.00
N SER A 645 -15.79 25.43 44.70
CA SER A 645 -15.08 26.19 45.74
C SER A 645 -15.91 27.34 46.34
N VAL A 646 -16.87 27.88 45.58
CA VAL A 646 -17.72 28.98 46.03
C VAL A 646 -18.86 28.48 46.93
N VAL A 647 -19.44 27.32 46.62
CA VAL A 647 -20.57 26.76 47.40
C VAL A 647 -20.13 26.19 48.76
N GLY A 648 -18.86 25.76 48.90
CA GLY A 648 -18.35 25.16 50.13
C GLY A 648 -18.12 26.11 51.32
N LEU A 649 -18.16 27.44 51.11
CA LEU A 649 -17.92 28.43 52.17
C LEU A 649 -19.20 29.03 52.77
N GLY A 650 -20.38 28.66 52.26
CA GLY A 650 -21.65 29.32 52.59
C GLY A 650 -22.45 28.76 53.77
N SER A 651 -21.97 27.75 54.50
CA SER A 651 -22.71 27.20 55.66
C SER A 651 -22.27 27.82 56.99
N ARG A 652 -22.09 29.15 57.02
CA ARG A 652 -22.09 29.91 58.27
C ARG A 652 -23.35 30.77 58.26
N LYS A 653 -24.39 30.29 58.96
CA LYS A 653 -25.60 31.04 59.26
C LYS A 653 -25.17 32.33 59.96
N ASP A 654 -25.33 33.47 59.31
CA ASP A 654 -25.64 34.75 59.94
C ASP A 654 -26.38 35.64 58.93
N GLU A 655 -27.34 36.40 59.46
CA GLU A 655 -28.44 37.08 58.78
C GLU A 655 -28.06 38.20 57.81
N SER A 656 -28.90 38.33 56.78
CA SER A 656 -29.26 39.55 56.04
C SER A 656 -28.14 40.47 55.55
N ILE A 657 -27.57 40.18 54.37
CA ILE A 657 -26.99 41.24 53.52
C ILE A 657 -27.39 41.00 52.05
N ALA A 658 -27.69 42.12 51.40
CA ALA A 658 -28.34 42.29 50.12
C ALA A 658 -27.73 41.48 48.96
N SER A 659 -28.63 41.12 48.03
CA SER A 659 -28.38 40.46 46.76
C SER A 659 -27.47 41.29 45.84
N GLU A 660 -26.17 41.03 45.87
CA GLU A 660 -25.29 41.31 44.74
C GLU A 660 -25.44 40.18 43.70
N PRO A 661 -25.38 40.51 42.39
CA PRO A 661 -25.49 39.51 41.35
C PRO A 661 -24.36 38.49 41.52
N LEU A 662 -24.75 37.22 41.67
CA LEU A 662 -23.81 36.12 41.78
C LEU A 662 -22.81 36.20 40.64
N ILE A 663 -21.52 36.09 40.96
CA ILE A 663 -20.42 35.95 39.99
C ILE A 663 -20.71 34.86 38.94
N ILE A 664 -21.60 33.90 39.26
CA ILE A 664 -22.19 32.92 38.34
C ILE A 664 -22.86 33.60 37.13
N ASP A 665 -23.63 34.67 37.28
CA ASP A 665 -24.25 35.37 36.14
C ASP A 665 -23.21 36.04 35.24
N VAL A 666 -22.07 36.48 35.80
CA VAL A 666 -20.98 37.10 35.04
C VAL A 666 -20.17 36.04 34.30
N ILE A 667 -19.89 34.89 34.92
CA ILE A 667 -19.16 33.78 34.29
C ILE A 667 -20.05 33.06 33.28
N VAL A 668 -21.33 32.82 33.58
CA VAL A 668 -22.31 32.28 32.63
C VAL A 668 -22.48 33.26 31.47
N ARG A 669 -22.56 34.58 31.71
CA ARG A 669 -22.51 35.57 30.62
C ARG A 669 -21.21 35.48 29.85
N PHE A 670 -20.05 35.38 30.48
CA PHE A 670 -18.77 35.34 29.79
C PHE A 670 -18.58 34.08 28.95
N VAL A 671 -18.99 32.91 29.47
CA VAL A 671 -18.98 31.64 28.73
C VAL A 671 -20.05 31.66 27.64
N CYS A 672 -21.26 32.17 27.92
CA CYS A 672 -22.27 32.39 26.90
C CYS A 672 -21.81 33.40 25.85
N ASP A 673 -21.07 34.44 26.20
CA ASP A 673 -20.54 35.46 25.29
C ASP A 673 -19.37 34.89 24.47
N ILE A 674 -18.50 34.05 25.04
CA ILE A 674 -17.48 33.32 24.28
C ILE A 674 -18.14 32.33 23.33
N LEU A 675 -19.13 31.55 23.79
CA LEU A 675 -19.89 30.63 22.95
C LEU A 675 -20.72 31.39 21.91
N LEU A 676 -21.26 32.57 22.22
CA LEU A 676 -21.96 33.45 21.31
C LEU A 676 -21.00 34.05 20.29
N VAL A 677 -19.80 34.50 20.69
CA VAL A 677 -18.77 35.00 19.77
C VAL A 677 -18.24 33.88 18.89
N PHE A 678 -18.07 32.66 19.41
CA PHE A 678 -17.72 31.50 18.60
C PHE A 678 -18.85 31.09 17.66
N THR A 679 -20.09 31.01 18.13
CA THR A 679 -21.23 30.63 17.28
C THR A 679 -21.58 31.72 16.27
N VAL A 680 -21.53 33.00 16.65
CA VAL A 680 -21.67 34.15 15.74
C VAL A 680 -20.48 34.23 14.81
N GLY A 681 -19.25 33.94 15.25
CA GLY A 681 -18.06 33.87 14.40
C GLY A 681 -18.14 32.74 13.38
N ILE A 682 -18.61 31.56 13.80
CA ILE A 682 -18.91 30.43 12.92
C ILE A 682 -20.07 30.77 11.99
N TYR A 683 -21.15 31.39 12.48
CA TYR A 683 -22.33 31.74 11.71
C TYR A 683 -22.06 32.86 10.71
N THR A 684 -21.28 33.88 11.08
CA THR A 684 -20.79 34.91 10.16
C THR A 684 -19.79 34.34 9.18
N GLY A 685 -18.91 33.42 9.59
CA GLY A 685 -18.07 32.64 8.69
C GLY A 685 -18.89 31.87 7.65
N ILE A 686 -19.93 31.16 8.11
CA ILE A 686 -20.88 30.41 7.28
C ILE A 686 -21.66 31.35 6.35
N ILE A 687 -22.20 32.48 6.83
CA ILE A 687 -22.88 33.48 5.99
C ILE A 687 -21.93 34.08 4.97
N THR A 688 -20.68 34.34 5.34
CA THR A 688 -19.68 34.89 4.42
C THR A 688 -19.31 33.85 3.35
N LEU A 689 -19.23 32.57 3.75
CA LEU A 689 -19.09 31.44 2.84
C LEU A 689 -20.30 31.34 1.89
N PHE A 690 -21.53 31.40 2.40
CA PHE A 690 -22.76 31.38 1.60
C PHE A 690 -22.92 32.61 0.71
N ARG A 691 -22.46 33.80 1.14
CA ARG A 691 -22.42 35.01 0.30
C ARG A 691 -21.36 34.92 -0.78
N LYS A 692 -20.23 34.26 -0.52
CA LYS A 692 -19.22 33.93 -1.55
C LYS A 692 -19.76 32.89 -2.53
N LEU A 693 -20.38 31.82 -2.04
CA LEU A 693 -21.07 30.81 -2.87
C LEU A 693 -22.20 31.41 -3.69
N GLY A 694 -23.02 32.28 -3.10
CA GLY A 694 -24.10 32.99 -3.77
C GLY A 694 -23.60 33.96 -4.85
N ARG A 695 -22.44 34.60 -4.65
CA ARG A 695 -21.77 35.38 -5.71
C ARG A 695 -21.24 34.47 -6.82
N CYS A 696 -20.60 33.35 -6.48
CA CYS A 696 -20.18 32.36 -7.48
C CYS A 696 -21.34 31.74 -8.27
N ILE A 697 -22.51 31.55 -7.65
CA ILE A 697 -23.71 31.04 -8.34
C ILE A 697 -24.36 32.14 -9.18
N ARG A 698 -24.35 33.40 -8.72
CA ARG A 698 -24.90 34.55 -9.45
C ARG A 698 -24.07 34.90 -10.68
N ASP A 699 -22.75 34.78 -10.61
CA ASP A 699 -21.84 34.97 -11.75
C ASP A 699 -21.85 33.79 -12.73
N ARG A 700 -22.55 32.69 -12.42
CA ARG A 700 -22.79 31.55 -13.32
C ARG A 700 -24.14 31.58 -14.04
N ARG A 701 -24.89 32.70 -14.00
CA ARG A 701 -26.04 32.84 -14.91
C ARG A 701 -25.53 32.94 -16.35
N PRO A 702 -25.91 32.02 -17.26
CA PRO A 702 -25.56 32.16 -18.67
C PRO A 702 -26.23 33.42 -19.22
N ASN A 703 -25.45 34.26 -19.90
CA ASN A 703 -25.95 35.37 -20.70
C ASN A 703 -26.83 34.80 -21.83
N SER A 704 -28.13 34.68 -21.56
CA SER A 704 -29.15 34.52 -22.59
C SER A 704 -29.40 35.89 -23.22
N ASN A 705 -28.50 36.31 -24.12
CA ASN A 705 -28.73 37.35 -25.12
C ASN A 705 -27.58 37.30 -26.13
N LEU A 706 -27.72 36.41 -27.11
CA LEU A 706 -27.07 36.46 -28.42
C LEU A 706 -28.13 35.99 -29.42
N SER A 707 -28.90 36.98 -29.86
CA SER A 707 -29.62 37.03 -31.14
C SER A 707 -28.70 37.65 -32.19
#